data_AF-A0A4R2JAD0-F1
#
_entry.id   AF-A0A4R2JAD0-F1
#
_cell.length_a   1.000
_cell.length_b   1.000
_cell.length_c   1.000
_cell.angle_alpha   90.00
_cell.angle_beta   90.00
_cell.angle_gamma   90.00
#
_symmetry.space_group_name_H-M   'P 1'
#
loop_
_entity.id
_entity.type
_entity.pdbx_description
1 polymer ?
#
loop_
_entity_poly.entity_id
_entity_poly.type
_entity_poly.pdbx_seq_one_letter_code
_entity_poly.pdbx_strand_id
1 'polypeptide(L)'
;MTLLPAVVPQVIEKRSELVPARLARKVAPLFGVPSEQNPFRPLTWVCDFTSITVSEIARGAPLPTRAAAARLREQEHAGQWVIHNRAVVPAVGKSLPNEIAAATVNRFGPDTKAAVVLTATNVLLAPVTQAIATALPLLRSADGGDLPPIQWIAAWAATAIEVYRSQPALVVAAVNARAIQRGSLNAPLFPWAERLADRPKGRCEIGASAPGGHDSVTRPRDLDFLDGIAVARLNATGALPANGPLGDGFLRDADTMPAATRPGVGDRLVDQLISLMVDMGAPDSTGYVWVSERVPEQAVVEALVPSSGLVRELVEAWAHGPGLLDRADEFADALADAVAGPVRLPAPAVVAALPLLARRAVVLAAMGIVRQMGLLAPSSWVAGPGFAGLLDDVETLLGTVDPADPLVPETRLRLAVQRAGVQRHDGQVGSNTVAALLAAVDDCLTAAALDRGTLADVLSVACIELNMLRSTAADRGPLTDALRRYWAAFADAVELDLFAPDADHSAVSFQLHNYAAFLGGNKDSEDDLRAALHLFTHSVIPGRTRLFNRDRDVRPLARSRYLAADAAGALAELLLARGERDEAVPWVGRAFRWVQQVMSTNAFAPGKLRPRLEDCLFALRAVPVLLLALETGVADEPQGMLDRADELVRLVERWLKENTDGRVEQSRYHGTVTALRARVIALVTDS
;
A
#
# COMPACT_ATOMS: atom_id res chain seq x y z
N MET A 1 -17.37 7.28 -2.85
CA MET A 1 -17.55 6.36 -4.01
C MET A 1 -16.19 5.82 -4.40
N THR A 2 -16.11 4.54 -4.70
CA THR A 2 -14.87 3.87 -5.11
C THR A 2 -14.64 4.00 -6.63
N LEU A 3 -13.38 3.88 -7.09
CA LEU A 3 -13.03 4.17 -8.49
C LEU A 3 -13.30 2.99 -9.41
N LEU A 4 -12.98 1.76 -8.99
CA LEU A 4 -13.32 0.52 -9.71
C LEU A 4 -14.24 -0.36 -8.85
N PRO A 5 -15.53 0.01 -8.70
CA PRO A 5 -16.49 -0.72 -7.89
C PRO A 5 -16.86 -2.09 -8.47
N ALA A 6 -17.01 -3.09 -7.61
CA ALA A 6 -17.77 -4.29 -7.92
C ALA A 6 -19.22 -3.91 -8.27
N VAL A 7 -19.79 -4.54 -9.30
CA VAL A 7 -21.12 -4.24 -9.80
C VAL A 7 -22.03 -5.43 -9.54
N VAL A 8 -23.06 -5.21 -8.72
CA VAL A 8 -24.04 -6.26 -8.45
C VAL A 8 -24.97 -6.40 -9.66
N PRO A 9 -25.05 -7.60 -10.28
CA PRO A 9 -25.84 -7.79 -11.50
C PRO A 9 -27.32 -7.57 -11.22
N GLN A 10 -28.02 -7.01 -12.21
CA GLN A 10 -29.48 -6.86 -12.17
C GLN A 10 -30.17 -8.24 -12.20
N VAL A 11 -31.49 -8.30 -11.97
CA VAL A 11 -32.23 -9.56 -12.09
C VAL A 11 -32.20 -10.02 -13.56
N ILE A 12 -31.36 -11.02 -13.85
CA ILE A 12 -31.19 -11.55 -15.22
C ILE A 12 -32.30 -12.54 -15.54
N GLU A 13 -32.88 -12.47 -16.74
CA GLU A 13 -33.94 -13.39 -17.22
C GLU A 13 -33.41 -14.67 -17.90
N LYS A 14 -32.15 -14.67 -18.38
CA LYS A 14 -31.53 -15.81 -19.10
C LYS A 14 -31.14 -16.98 -18.17
N ARG A 15 -31.66 -18.17 -18.47
CA ARG A 15 -31.52 -19.39 -17.63
C ARG A 15 -30.09 -19.83 -17.29
N SER A 16 -29.13 -19.66 -18.21
CA SER A 16 -27.72 -20.08 -18.01
C SER A 16 -26.94 -19.13 -17.10
N GLU A 17 -27.29 -17.84 -17.07
CA GLU A 17 -26.62 -16.79 -16.27
C GLU A 17 -27.28 -16.61 -14.88
N LEU A 18 -28.45 -17.21 -14.67
CA LEU A 18 -29.26 -17.07 -13.45
C LEU A 18 -28.50 -17.46 -12.18
N VAL A 19 -27.75 -18.58 -12.18
CA VAL A 19 -27.13 -19.09 -10.95
C VAL A 19 -25.92 -18.24 -10.53
N PRO A 20 -24.92 -17.97 -11.39
CA PRO A 20 -23.80 -17.09 -11.04
C PRO A 20 -24.25 -15.68 -10.60
N ALA A 21 -25.22 -15.06 -11.28
CA ALA A 21 -25.75 -13.76 -10.90
C ALA A 21 -26.56 -13.78 -9.59
N ARG A 22 -27.23 -14.90 -9.26
CA ARG A 22 -27.85 -15.07 -7.94
C ARG A 22 -26.79 -15.20 -6.85
N LEU A 23 -25.72 -15.95 -7.07
CA LEU A 23 -24.61 -16.09 -6.11
C LEU A 23 -23.94 -14.74 -5.87
N ALA A 24 -23.63 -13.98 -6.93
CA ALA A 24 -23.10 -12.62 -6.85
C ALA A 24 -23.93 -11.71 -5.93
N ARG A 25 -25.26 -11.72 -6.07
CA ARG A 25 -26.17 -10.94 -5.21
C ARG A 25 -26.20 -11.37 -3.75
N LYS A 26 -25.87 -12.64 -3.45
CA LYS A 26 -25.78 -13.13 -2.08
C LYS A 26 -24.40 -12.88 -1.46
N VAL A 27 -23.34 -13.01 -2.26
CA VAL A 27 -21.95 -12.78 -1.84
C VAL A 27 -21.66 -11.30 -1.63
N ALA A 28 -22.19 -10.41 -2.47
CA ALA A 28 -21.97 -8.97 -2.37
C ALA A 28 -22.17 -8.39 -0.95
N PRO A 29 -23.36 -8.51 -0.32
CA PRO A 29 -23.58 -7.93 1.00
C PRO A 29 -22.76 -8.61 2.11
N LEU A 30 -22.35 -9.87 1.94
CA LEU A 30 -21.52 -10.60 2.93
C LEU A 30 -20.09 -10.06 3.03
N PHE A 31 -19.59 -9.41 1.98
CA PHE A 31 -18.24 -8.85 1.90
C PHE A 31 -18.26 -7.33 1.67
N GLY A 32 -19.27 -6.65 2.21
CA GLY A 32 -19.30 -5.19 2.28
C GLY A 32 -19.64 -4.48 0.98
N VAL A 33 -20.10 -5.19 -0.06
CA VAL A 33 -20.50 -4.56 -1.32
C VAL A 33 -21.94 -4.09 -1.21
N PRO A 34 -22.19 -2.77 -1.16
CA PRO A 34 -23.55 -2.25 -1.06
C PRO A 34 -24.32 -2.57 -2.33
N SER A 35 -25.60 -2.89 -2.17
CA SER A 35 -26.47 -3.15 -3.31
C SER A 35 -27.85 -2.61 -3.08
N GLU A 36 -28.36 -1.98 -4.13
CA GLU A 36 -29.76 -1.67 -4.24
C GLU A 36 -30.63 -2.96 -4.23
N GLN A 37 -30.10 -4.09 -4.64
CA GLN A 37 -30.91 -5.31 -4.71
C GLN A 37 -30.88 -6.13 -3.43
N ASN A 38 -30.18 -5.66 -2.40
CA ASN A 38 -30.10 -6.39 -1.14
C ASN A 38 -31.47 -6.38 -0.44
N PRO A 39 -32.11 -7.53 -0.18
CA PRO A 39 -33.38 -7.57 0.53
C PRO A 39 -33.30 -7.10 1.98
N PHE A 40 -32.09 -6.94 2.52
CA PHE A 40 -31.82 -6.53 3.90
C PHE A 40 -31.27 -5.10 3.99
N ARG A 41 -31.48 -4.23 2.98
CA ARG A 41 -30.94 -2.85 3.00
C ARG A 41 -31.24 -2.14 4.35
N PRO A 42 -30.29 -1.35 4.88
CA PRO A 42 -28.98 -1.02 4.32
C PRO A 42 -27.86 -2.03 4.64
N LEU A 43 -28.18 -3.15 5.33
CA LEU A 43 -27.20 -4.06 5.93
C LEU A 43 -26.16 -4.59 4.95
N THR A 44 -24.90 -4.46 5.33
CA THR A 44 -23.80 -5.25 4.79
C THR A 44 -22.97 -5.80 5.93
N TRP A 45 -22.19 -6.82 5.63
CA TRP A 45 -21.30 -7.50 6.56
C TRP A 45 -19.89 -7.52 6.02
N VAL A 46 -18.95 -7.77 6.91
CA VAL A 46 -17.55 -8.06 6.57
C VAL A 46 -17.27 -9.45 7.11
N CYS A 47 -17.78 -10.46 6.41
CA CYS A 47 -17.62 -11.84 6.82
C CYS A 47 -16.19 -12.32 6.55
N ASP A 48 -15.65 -13.08 7.50
CA ASP A 48 -14.43 -13.84 7.28
C ASP A 48 -14.72 -15.08 6.41
N PHE A 49 -14.00 -15.20 5.30
CA PHE A 49 -14.10 -16.33 4.37
C PHE A 49 -13.81 -17.68 5.04
N THR A 50 -12.92 -17.73 6.03
CA THR A 50 -12.57 -19.00 6.69
C THR A 50 -13.72 -19.51 7.55
N SER A 51 -14.44 -18.58 8.18
CA SER A 51 -15.54 -18.85 9.11
C SER A 51 -16.91 -18.98 8.42
N ILE A 52 -17.13 -18.31 7.29
CA ILE A 52 -18.43 -18.33 6.61
C ILE A 52 -18.78 -19.73 6.06
N THR A 53 -20.05 -20.08 6.15
CA THR A 53 -20.60 -21.36 5.69
C THR A 53 -21.28 -21.25 4.32
N VAL A 54 -21.40 -22.37 3.61
CA VAL A 54 -22.16 -22.45 2.35
C VAL A 54 -23.62 -22.03 2.53
N SER A 55 -24.23 -22.32 3.69
CA SER A 55 -25.60 -21.92 4.02
C SER A 55 -25.75 -20.40 4.15
N GLU A 56 -24.79 -19.73 4.80
CA GLU A 56 -24.79 -18.26 4.91
C GLU A 56 -24.61 -17.60 3.55
N ILE A 57 -23.73 -18.17 2.70
CA ILE A 57 -23.56 -17.73 1.31
C ILE A 57 -24.85 -17.92 0.52
N ALA A 58 -25.54 -19.05 0.63
CA ALA A 58 -26.78 -19.32 -0.10
C ALA A 58 -27.92 -18.36 0.29
N ARG A 59 -27.90 -17.88 1.54
CA ARG A 59 -28.85 -16.92 2.11
C ARG A 59 -28.48 -15.47 1.82
N GLY A 60 -27.18 -15.17 1.74
CA GLY A 60 -26.62 -13.82 1.65
C GLY A 60 -26.69 -13.05 2.96
N ALA A 61 -26.70 -13.75 4.10
CA ALA A 61 -26.69 -13.17 5.44
C ALA A 61 -26.09 -14.16 6.46
N PRO A 62 -25.36 -13.68 7.49
CA PRO A 62 -24.83 -14.52 8.57
C PRO A 62 -25.92 -15.22 9.39
N LEU A 63 -25.57 -16.37 9.95
CA LEU A 63 -26.40 -17.08 10.91
C LEU A 63 -26.18 -16.54 12.34
N PRO A 64 -27.22 -16.56 13.19
CA PRO A 64 -27.03 -16.29 14.61
C PRO A 64 -26.16 -17.37 15.25
N THR A 65 -25.50 -17.04 16.36
CA THR A 65 -24.80 -18.03 17.18
C THR A 65 -25.76 -19.13 17.65
N ARG A 66 -25.28 -20.35 17.94
CA ARG A 66 -26.16 -21.45 18.39
C ARG A 66 -27.02 -21.08 19.59
N ALA A 67 -26.47 -20.34 20.55
CA ALA A 67 -27.19 -19.86 21.72
C ALA A 67 -28.23 -18.78 21.38
N ALA A 68 -27.97 -17.91 20.40
CA ALA A 68 -28.96 -16.97 19.90
C ALA A 68 -30.04 -17.69 19.08
N ALA A 69 -29.67 -18.66 18.23
CA ALA A 69 -30.60 -19.46 17.45
C ALA A 69 -31.58 -20.24 18.34
N ALA A 70 -31.12 -20.80 19.46
CA ALA A 70 -31.97 -21.49 20.44
C ALA A 70 -33.01 -20.54 21.05
N ARG A 71 -32.57 -19.37 21.52
CA ARG A 71 -33.45 -18.33 22.08
C ARG A 71 -34.47 -17.79 21.06
N LEU A 72 -34.05 -17.60 19.82
CA LEU A 72 -34.91 -17.07 18.76
C LEU A 72 -35.96 -18.07 18.27
N ARG A 73 -35.74 -19.38 18.42
CA ARG A 73 -36.78 -20.38 18.11
C ARG A 73 -37.96 -20.33 19.07
N GLU A 74 -37.73 -19.86 20.29
CA GLU A 74 -38.73 -19.73 21.34
C GLU A 74 -39.51 -18.41 21.23
N GLN A 75 -39.06 -17.46 20.39
CA GLN A 75 -39.68 -16.16 20.19
C GLN A 75 -40.49 -16.15 18.90
N GLU A 76 -41.79 -15.93 19.00
CA GLU A 76 -42.60 -15.57 17.83
C GLU A 76 -42.27 -14.13 17.41
N HIS A 77 -42.02 -13.93 16.12
CA HIS A 77 -41.74 -12.62 15.55
C HIS A 77 -42.75 -12.32 14.45
N ALA A 78 -43.30 -11.11 14.45
CA ALA A 78 -44.15 -10.62 13.38
C ALA A 78 -43.29 -10.34 12.12
N GLY A 79 -43.64 -10.94 10.98
CA GLY A 79 -42.96 -10.73 9.69
C GLY A 79 -42.44 -12.02 9.04
N GLN A 80 -41.72 -11.88 7.93
CA GLN A 80 -41.10 -13.03 7.24
C GLN A 80 -39.72 -13.38 7.84
N TRP A 81 -39.03 -12.40 8.41
CA TRP A 81 -37.71 -12.52 9.03
C TRP A 81 -37.45 -11.33 9.97
N VAL A 82 -36.45 -11.47 10.85
CA VAL A 82 -36.01 -10.45 11.82
C VAL A 82 -34.48 -10.37 11.87
N ILE A 83 -33.95 -9.19 12.22
CA ILE A 83 -32.51 -8.98 12.45
C ILE A 83 -32.24 -9.12 13.95
N HIS A 84 -31.25 -9.93 14.33
CA HIS A 84 -30.80 -10.11 15.71
C HIS A 84 -29.28 -10.08 15.77
N ASN A 85 -28.71 -9.07 16.45
CA ASN A 85 -27.25 -8.86 16.56
C ASN A 85 -26.55 -8.95 15.18
N ARG A 86 -27.14 -8.29 14.16
CA ARG A 86 -26.74 -8.30 12.75
C ARG A 86 -26.94 -9.62 11.98
N ALA A 87 -27.35 -10.73 12.60
CA ALA A 87 -27.76 -11.94 11.88
C ALA A 87 -29.22 -11.82 11.40
N VAL A 88 -29.54 -12.43 10.25
CA VAL A 88 -30.92 -12.45 9.72
C VAL A 88 -31.56 -13.80 9.96
N VAL A 89 -32.71 -13.82 10.62
CA VAL A 89 -33.39 -15.05 11.06
C VAL A 89 -34.77 -15.12 10.42
N PRO A 90 -35.12 -16.19 9.68
CA PRO A 90 -36.47 -16.34 9.15
C PRO A 90 -37.45 -16.64 10.29
N ALA A 91 -38.69 -16.19 10.13
CA ALA A 91 -39.78 -16.61 11.02
C ALA A 91 -40.04 -18.13 10.89
N VAL A 92 -40.63 -18.74 11.92
CA VAL A 92 -40.92 -20.19 11.95
C VAL A 92 -41.70 -20.61 10.70
N GLY A 93 -41.16 -21.59 9.96
CA GLY A 93 -41.77 -22.10 8.73
C GLY A 93 -41.66 -21.18 7.50
N LYS A 94 -40.88 -20.09 7.57
CA LYS A 94 -40.61 -19.18 6.44
C LYS A 94 -39.18 -19.36 5.93
N SER A 95 -38.93 -18.92 4.69
CA SER A 95 -37.59 -18.86 4.07
C SER A 95 -37.15 -17.40 3.91
N LEU A 96 -35.84 -17.19 3.73
CA LEU A 96 -35.33 -15.87 3.41
C LEU A 96 -35.60 -15.50 1.94
N PRO A 97 -35.72 -14.20 1.61
CA PRO A 97 -35.91 -13.75 0.24
C PRO A 97 -34.84 -14.30 -0.70
N ASN A 98 -35.26 -14.98 -1.77
CA ASN A 98 -34.41 -15.51 -2.84
C ASN A 98 -33.29 -16.47 -2.37
N GLU A 99 -33.48 -17.17 -1.24
CA GLU A 99 -32.55 -18.19 -0.76
C GLU A 99 -32.25 -19.25 -1.85
N ILE A 100 -30.97 -19.62 -1.98
CA ILE A 100 -30.53 -20.60 -2.98
C ILE A 100 -30.60 -21.99 -2.36
N ALA A 101 -31.32 -22.91 -3.00
CA ALA A 101 -31.43 -24.28 -2.50
C ALA A 101 -30.05 -24.96 -2.44
N ALA A 102 -29.77 -25.69 -1.35
CA ALA A 102 -28.48 -26.36 -1.14
C ALA A 102 -28.08 -27.28 -2.32
N ALA A 103 -29.04 -27.96 -2.93
CA ALA A 103 -28.81 -28.80 -4.11
C ALA A 103 -28.27 -28.03 -5.33
N THR A 104 -28.53 -26.72 -5.42
CA THR A 104 -28.00 -25.85 -6.49
C THR A 104 -26.54 -25.49 -6.20
N VAL A 105 -26.22 -25.22 -4.93
CA VAL A 105 -24.88 -24.82 -4.50
C VAL A 105 -23.91 -26.01 -4.52
N ASN A 106 -24.37 -27.21 -4.15
CA ASN A 106 -23.57 -28.44 -4.17
C ASN A 106 -23.11 -28.88 -5.58
N ARG A 107 -23.61 -28.25 -6.66
CA ARG A 107 -23.15 -28.52 -8.04
C ARG A 107 -21.73 -28.00 -8.32
N PHE A 108 -21.24 -27.07 -7.49
CA PHE A 108 -19.94 -26.41 -7.65
C PHE A 108 -18.75 -27.27 -7.18
N GLY A 109 -18.95 -28.57 -6.97
CA GLY A 109 -17.89 -29.53 -6.68
C GLY A 109 -17.55 -29.68 -5.19
N PRO A 110 -16.50 -30.46 -4.86
CA PRO A 110 -16.17 -30.81 -3.48
C PRO A 110 -15.86 -29.58 -2.62
N ASP A 111 -15.15 -28.60 -3.18
CA ASP A 111 -14.84 -27.32 -2.52
C ASP A 111 -15.89 -26.25 -2.83
N THR A 112 -17.16 -26.61 -2.61
CA THR A 112 -18.34 -25.80 -2.95
C THR A 112 -18.21 -24.35 -2.48
N LYS A 113 -17.72 -24.10 -1.25
CA LYS A 113 -17.55 -22.74 -0.72
C LYS A 113 -16.64 -21.87 -1.59
N ALA A 114 -15.46 -22.39 -1.93
CA ALA A 114 -14.46 -21.67 -2.70
C ALA A 114 -14.95 -21.45 -4.14
N ALA A 115 -15.46 -22.49 -4.80
CA ALA A 115 -15.98 -22.37 -6.16
C ALA A 115 -17.12 -21.35 -6.27
N VAL A 116 -18.04 -21.33 -5.30
CA VAL A 116 -19.16 -20.39 -5.26
C VAL A 116 -18.70 -18.95 -5.05
N VAL A 117 -17.82 -18.72 -4.06
CA VAL A 117 -17.30 -17.36 -3.78
C VAL A 117 -16.52 -16.84 -4.99
N LEU A 118 -15.65 -17.66 -5.58
CA LEU A 118 -14.87 -17.25 -6.74
C LEU A 118 -15.76 -16.97 -7.97
N THR A 119 -16.75 -17.83 -8.24
CA THR A 119 -17.74 -17.59 -9.32
C THR A 119 -18.47 -16.28 -9.11
N ALA A 120 -18.98 -16.06 -7.89
CA ALA A 120 -19.72 -14.85 -7.55
C ALA A 120 -18.84 -13.59 -7.69
N THR A 121 -17.59 -13.64 -7.23
CA THR A 121 -16.67 -12.52 -7.35
C THR A 121 -16.30 -12.23 -8.81
N ASN A 122 -16.02 -13.24 -9.63
CA ASN A 122 -15.76 -13.02 -11.07
C ASN A 122 -16.96 -12.36 -11.77
N VAL A 123 -18.21 -12.72 -11.39
CA VAL A 123 -19.41 -12.03 -11.90
C VAL A 123 -19.50 -10.59 -11.40
N LEU A 124 -19.24 -10.35 -10.11
CA LEU A 124 -19.28 -9.00 -9.52
C LEU A 124 -18.22 -8.07 -10.13
N LEU A 125 -17.05 -8.61 -10.48
CA LEU A 125 -15.93 -7.87 -11.03
C LEU A 125 -15.89 -7.89 -12.57
N ALA A 126 -16.75 -8.64 -13.25
CA ALA A 126 -16.72 -8.78 -14.71
C ALA A 126 -16.70 -7.42 -15.46
N PRO A 127 -17.50 -6.39 -15.07
CA PRO A 127 -17.42 -5.08 -15.72
C PRO A 127 -16.07 -4.39 -15.54
N VAL A 128 -15.43 -4.57 -14.39
CA VAL A 128 -14.11 -4.02 -14.08
C VAL A 128 -13.02 -4.79 -14.84
N THR A 129 -13.08 -6.13 -14.85
CA THR A 129 -12.19 -6.98 -15.66
C THR A 129 -12.22 -6.56 -17.13
N GLN A 130 -13.42 -6.38 -17.69
CA GLN A 130 -13.59 -5.94 -19.08
C GLN A 130 -13.03 -4.53 -19.30
N ALA A 131 -13.24 -3.62 -18.35
CA ALA A 131 -12.70 -2.26 -18.41
C ALA A 131 -11.16 -2.25 -18.45
N ILE A 132 -10.50 -3.02 -17.58
CA ILE A 132 -9.04 -3.13 -17.53
C ILE A 132 -8.51 -3.79 -18.82
N ALA A 133 -9.12 -4.90 -19.24
CA ALA A 133 -8.74 -5.59 -20.48
C ALA A 133 -8.89 -4.71 -21.74
N THR A 134 -9.85 -3.76 -21.72
CA THR A 134 -10.02 -2.77 -22.78
C THR A 134 -8.99 -1.63 -22.68
N ALA A 135 -8.65 -1.20 -21.47
CA ALA A 135 -7.78 -0.06 -21.22
C ALA A 135 -6.30 -0.33 -21.50
N LEU A 136 -5.75 -1.45 -21.01
CA LEU A 136 -4.31 -1.73 -21.09
C LEU A 136 -3.75 -1.74 -22.53
N PRO A 137 -4.43 -2.32 -23.54
CA PRO A 137 -3.95 -2.30 -24.93
C PRO A 137 -4.00 -0.92 -25.61
N LEU A 138 -4.62 0.09 -25.00
CA LEU A 138 -4.66 1.46 -25.54
C LEU A 138 -3.39 2.25 -25.21
N LEU A 139 -2.67 1.86 -24.16
CA LEU A 139 -1.38 2.44 -23.80
C LEU A 139 -0.30 1.78 -24.66
N ARG A 140 0.51 2.60 -25.35
CA ARG A 140 1.49 2.14 -26.33
C ARG A 140 2.86 2.75 -26.08
N SER A 141 3.91 2.11 -26.58
CA SER A 141 5.22 2.73 -26.69
C SER A 141 5.20 3.85 -27.74
N ALA A 142 6.20 4.73 -27.75
CA ALA A 142 6.27 5.85 -28.69
C ALA A 142 6.27 5.45 -30.18
N ASP A 143 6.83 4.28 -30.51
CA ASP A 143 6.81 3.70 -31.87
C ASP A 143 5.46 3.06 -32.24
N GLY A 144 4.47 3.08 -31.35
CA GLY A 144 3.16 2.47 -31.55
C GLY A 144 3.10 0.98 -31.21
N GLY A 145 4.21 0.40 -30.76
CA GLY A 145 4.30 -0.98 -30.29
C GLY A 145 3.62 -1.22 -28.94
N ASP A 146 3.78 -2.45 -28.44
CA ASP A 146 3.38 -2.81 -27.09
C ASP A 146 4.26 -2.12 -26.04
N LEU A 147 3.67 -1.77 -24.89
CA LEU A 147 4.45 -1.25 -23.77
C LEU A 147 5.56 -2.22 -23.35
N PRO A 148 6.76 -1.71 -23.00
CA PRO A 148 7.78 -2.47 -22.28
C PRO A 148 7.17 -3.19 -21.07
N PRO A 149 7.62 -4.42 -20.74
CA PRO A 149 7.04 -5.21 -19.66
C PRO A 149 6.92 -4.47 -18.32
N ILE A 150 7.94 -3.70 -17.94
CA ILE A 150 7.96 -2.92 -16.69
C ILE A 150 6.83 -1.88 -16.65
N GLN A 151 6.65 -1.11 -17.74
CA GLN A 151 5.58 -0.12 -17.85
C GLN A 151 4.20 -0.79 -17.91
N TRP A 152 4.10 -1.94 -18.60
CA TRP A 152 2.86 -2.71 -18.64
C TRP A 152 2.48 -3.28 -17.27
N ILE A 153 3.45 -3.84 -16.52
CA ILE A 153 3.26 -4.32 -15.14
C ILE A 153 2.82 -3.17 -14.24
N ALA A 154 3.44 -1.98 -14.37
CA ALA A 154 3.04 -0.80 -13.62
C ALA A 154 1.59 -0.39 -13.89
N ALA A 155 1.18 -0.36 -15.16
CA ALA A 155 -0.19 -0.06 -15.57
C ALA A 155 -1.20 -1.10 -15.04
N TRP A 156 -0.93 -2.39 -15.23
CA TRP A 156 -1.79 -3.47 -14.78
C TRP A 156 -1.91 -3.50 -13.25
N ALA A 157 -0.78 -3.50 -12.53
CA ALA A 157 -0.77 -3.58 -11.08
C ALA A 157 -1.46 -2.36 -10.44
N ALA A 158 -1.31 -1.15 -10.99
CA ALA A 158 -2.02 0.03 -10.51
C ALA A 158 -3.56 -0.16 -10.60
N THR A 159 -4.06 -0.69 -11.72
CA THR A 159 -5.50 -0.97 -11.86
C THR A 159 -5.98 -2.11 -10.96
N ALA A 160 -5.20 -3.19 -10.82
CA ALA A 160 -5.53 -4.32 -9.96
C ALA A 160 -5.57 -3.94 -8.47
N ILE A 161 -4.60 -3.14 -8.02
CA ILE A 161 -4.56 -2.60 -6.65
C ILE A 161 -5.77 -1.69 -6.41
N GLU A 162 -6.20 -0.93 -7.41
CA GLU A 162 -7.41 -0.11 -7.28
C GLU A 162 -8.68 -0.96 -7.13
N VAL A 163 -8.77 -2.12 -7.79
CA VAL A 163 -9.87 -3.09 -7.56
C VAL A 163 -9.85 -3.58 -6.11
N TYR A 164 -8.68 -3.99 -5.61
CA TYR A 164 -8.52 -4.39 -4.21
C TYR A 164 -8.96 -3.29 -3.26
N ARG A 165 -8.45 -2.07 -3.44
CA ARG A 165 -8.74 -0.92 -2.59
C ARG A 165 -10.23 -0.59 -2.58
N SER A 166 -10.88 -0.77 -3.72
CA SER A 166 -12.30 -0.52 -3.87
C SER A 166 -13.18 -1.60 -3.20
N GLN A 167 -12.72 -2.85 -3.02
CA GLN A 167 -13.42 -3.92 -2.29
C GLN A 167 -12.48 -4.91 -1.56
N PRO A 168 -11.80 -4.50 -0.48
CA PRO A 168 -10.73 -5.32 0.11
C PRO A 168 -11.25 -6.68 0.61
N ALA A 169 -12.39 -6.70 1.30
CA ALA A 169 -12.99 -7.93 1.83
C ALA A 169 -13.37 -8.93 0.72
N LEU A 170 -13.98 -8.45 -0.36
CA LEU A 170 -14.38 -9.29 -1.49
C LEU A 170 -13.16 -9.89 -2.20
N VAL A 171 -12.12 -9.07 -2.42
CA VAL A 171 -10.90 -9.52 -3.10
C VAL A 171 -10.12 -10.51 -2.23
N VAL A 172 -9.96 -10.27 -0.93
CA VAL A 172 -9.29 -11.22 -0.02
C VAL A 172 -10.05 -12.55 0.05
N ALA A 173 -11.38 -12.52 0.11
CA ALA A 173 -12.20 -13.74 0.05
C ALA A 173 -12.02 -14.49 -1.27
N ALA A 174 -11.95 -13.77 -2.39
CA ALA A 174 -11.73 -14.36 -3.71
C ALA A 174 -10.32 -14.93 -3.89
N VAL A 175 -9.30 -14.27 -3.34
CA VAL A 175 -7.92 -14.79 -3.30
C VAL A 175 -7.85 -16.11 -2.54
N ASN A 176 -8.47 -16.18 -1.36
CA ASN A 176 -8.52 -17.42 -0.58
C ASN A 176 -9.30 -18.52 -1.32
N ALA A 177 -10.41 -18.16 -1.96
CA ALA A 177 -11.19 -19.08 -2.79
C ALA A 177 -10.39 -19.59 -3.99
N ARG A 178 -9.66 -18.71 -4.69
CA ARG A 178 -8.74 -19.04 -5.78
C ARG A 178 -7.65 -20.01 -5.33
N ALA A 179 -6.99 -19.75 -4.19
CA ALA A 179 -5.95 -20.63 -3.67
C ALA A 179 -6.47 -22.06 -3.41
N ILE A 180 -7.65 -22.19 -2.81
CA ILE A 180 -8.33 -23.49 -2.60
C ILE A 180 -8.68 -24.14 -3.95
N GLN A 181 -9.31 -23.41 -4.88
CA GLN A 181 -9.69 -23.97 -6.18
C GLN A 181 -8.48 -24.44 -6.99
N ARG A 182 -7.39 -23.64 -7.05
CA ARG A 182 -6.15 -24.05 -7.70
C ARG A 182 -5.55 -25.29 -7.06
N GLY A 183 -5.51 -25.35 -5.72
CA GLY A 183 -5.05 -26.54 -4.99
C GLY A 183 -5.88 -27.80 -5.29
N SER A 184 -7.20 -27.67 -5.31
CA SER A 184 -8.12 -28.80 -5.48
C SER A 184 -8.30 -29.27 -6.92
N LEU A 185 -8.15 -28.37 -7.90
CA LEU A 185 -8.30 -28.71 -9.32
C LEU A 185 -7.02 -29.26 -9.95
N ASN A 186 -5.86 -29.06 -9.31
CA ASN A 186 -4.61 -29.66 -9.74
C ASN A 186 -4.58 -31.15 -9.32
N ALA A 187 -4.73 -32.05 -10.29
CA ALA A 187 -4.60 -33.48 -10.03
C ALA A 187 -3.17 -33.84 -9.58
N PRO A 188 -3.00 -34.73 -8.59
CA PRO A 188 -1.67 -35.19 -8.20
C PRO A 188 -0.99 -35.88 -9.38
N LEU A 189 0.29 -35.62 -9.57
CA LEU A 189 1.10 -36.24 -10.62
C LEU A 189 2.02 -37.28 -10.00
N PHE A 190 1.48 -38.48 -9.77
CA PHE A 190 2.31 -39.60 -9.35
C PHE A 190 2.88 -40.33 -10.57
N PRO A 191 4.20 -40.56 -10.63
CA PRO A 191 4.77 -41.39 -11.68
C PRO A 191 4.20 -42.81 -11.53
N TRP A 192 3.62 -43.32 -12.61
CA TRP A 192 3.15 -44.70 -12.65
C TRP A 192 4.34 -45.62 -12.89
N ALA A 193 4.40 -46.74 -12.17
CA ALA A 193 5.37 -47.79 -12.48
C ALA A 193 5.15 -48.26 -13.93
N GLU A 194 6.22 -48.48 -14.70
CA GLU A 194 6.16 -48.86 -16.13
C GLU A 194 5.19 -50.02 -16.39
N ARG A 195 5.19 -51.05 -15.53
CA ARG A 195 4.27 -52.21 -15.60
C ARG A 195 2.77 -51.88 -15.48
N LEU A 196 2.44 -50.66 -15.06
CA LEU A 196 1.07 -50.15 -14.92
C LEU A 196 0.76 -49.04 -15.96
N ALA A 197 1.76 -48.55 -16.70
CA ALA A 197 1.61 -47.41 -17.60
C ALA A 197 0.59 -47.67 -18.72
N ASP A 198 0.60 -48.89 -19.26
CA ASP A 198 -0.27 -49.32 -20.37
C ASP A 198 -1.61 -49.90 -19.93
N ARG A 199 -1.88 -49.95 -18.61
CA ARG A 199 -3.18 -50.44 -18.12
C ARG A 199 -4.26 -49.40 -18.37
N PRO A 200 -5.47 -49.80 -18.82
CA PRO A 200 -6.59 -48.88 -18.93
C PRO A 200 -6.94 -48.35 -17.54
N LYS A 201 -6.94 -47.03 -17.40
CA LYS A 201 -7.16 -46.35 -16.12
C LYS A 201 -8.63 -46.04 -15.91
N GLY A 202 -9.12 -46.27 -14.70
CA GLY A 202 -10.47 -45.87 -14.31
C GLY A 202 -10.61 -44.34 -14.25
N ARG A 203 -11.82 -43.80 -14.49
CA ARG A 203 -12.09 -42.34 -14.53
C ARG A 203 -11.55 -41.55 -13.32
N CYS A 204 -11.56 -42.15 -12.13
CA CYS A 204 -11.15 -41.53 -10.88
C CYS A 204 -9.70 -41.85 -10.48
N GLU A 205 -8.97 -42.60 -11.30
CA GLU A 205 -7.58 -42.95 -11.04
C GLU A 205 -6.64 -41.82 -11.45
N ILE A 206 -5.53 -41.70 -10.74
CA ILE A 206 -4.55 -40.63 -10.92
C ILE A 206 -3.90 -40.76 -12.31
N GLY A 207 -3.91 -39.71 -13.13
CA GLY A 207 -3.36 -39.81 -14.50
C GLY A 207 -4.23 -40.59 -15.49
N ALA A 208 -5.51 -40.84 -15.18
CA ALA A 208 -6.51 -41.39 -16.08
C ALA A 208 -6.99 -40.35 -17.11
N SER A 209 -6.23 -40.17 -18.19
CA SER A 209 -6.42 -39.13 -19.22
C SER A 209 -6.43 -37.70 -18.67
N ALA A 210 -6.08 -36.72 -19.50
CA ALA A 210 -6.21 -35.31 -19.09
C ALA A 210 -7.69 -35.07 -18.73
N PRO A 211 -8.02 -34.55 -17.53
CA PRO A 211 -9.38 -34.18 -17.22
C PRO A 211 -9.89 -33.29 -18.35
N GLY A 212 -11.03 -33.63 -18.97
CA GLY A 212 -11.70 -32.72 -19.89
C GLY A 212 -11.82 -31.36 -19.22
N GLY A 213 -11.62 -30.28 -19.98
CA GLY A 213 -11.54 -28.92 -19.45
C GLY A 213 -12.61 -28.67 -18.40
N HIS A 214 -12.19 -28.23 -17.21
CA HIS A 214 -13.12 -27.95 -16.13
C HIS A 214 -14.16 -26.92 -16.59
N ASP A 215 -15.42 -27.09 -16.19
CA ASP A 215 -16.44 -26.07 -16.44
C ASP A 215 -16.09 -24.81 -15.65
N SER A 216 -15.57 -23.80 -16.34
CA SER A 216 -15.15 -22.52 -15.74
C SER A 216 -16.26 -21.81 -14.95
N VAL A 217 -17.53 -22.13 -15.23
CA VAL A 217 -18.67 -21.53 -14.52
C VAL A 217 -18.91 -22.19 -13.16
N THR A 218 -18.78 -23.51 -13.08
CA THR A 218 -19.06 -24.25 -11.83
C THR A 218 -17.81 -24.64 -11.05
N ARG A 219 -16.63 -24.57 -11.68
CA ARG A 219 -15.32 -24.87 -11.11
C ARG A 219 -14.31 -23.83 -11.60
N PRO A 220 -14.52 -22.54 -11.24
CA PRO A 220 -13.55 -21.50 -11.59
C PRO A 220 -12.22 -21.81 -10.91
N ARG A 221 -11.13 -21.67 -11.65
CA ARG A 221 -9.77 -21.82 -11.14
C ARG A 221 -9.14 -20.47 -10.80
N ASP A 222 -9.50 -19.45 -11.57
CA ASP A 222 -8.76 -18.20 -11.68
C ASP A 222 -9.63 -17.00 -11.26
N LEU A 223 -8.97 -15.95 -10.79
CA LEU A 223 -9.55 -14.66 -10.50
C LEU A 223 -9.33 -13.74 -11.70
N ASP A 224 -10.37 -13.52 -12.49
CA ASP A 224 -10.23 -13.09 -13.89
C ASP A 224 -9.52 -11.74 -14.06
N PHE A 225 -9.70 -10.78 -13.15
CA PHE A 225 -9.06 -9.45 -13.24
C PHE A 225 -7.54 -9.48 -12.95
N LEU A 226 -7.05 -10.57 -12.34
CA LEU A 226 -5.63 -10.79 -12.11
C LEU A 226 -5.10 -11.80 -13.14
N ASP A 227 -5.56 -13.04 -13.02
CA ASP A 227 -5.04 -14.17 -13.78
C ASP A 227 -5.38 -14.06 -15.27
N GLY A 228 -6.65 -13.79 -15.56
CA GLY A 228 -7.18 -13.72 -16.92
C GLY A 228 -6.60 -12.57 -17.74
N ILE A 229 -6.08 -11.53 -17.08
CA ILE A 229 -5.45 -10.37 -17.72
C ILE A 229 -3.93 -10.59 -17.89
N ALA A 230 -3.25 -11.06 -16.85
CA ALA A 230 -1.79 -10.97 -16.79
C ALA A 230 -1.06 -12.26 -17.15
N VAL A 231 -1.57 -13.44 -16.77
CA VAL A 231 -0.79 -14.68 -16.80
C VAL A 231 -0.32 -15.02 -18.22
N ALA A 232 -1.23 -15.00 -19.19
CA ALA A 232 -0.91 -15.33 -20.58
C ALA A 232 0.11 -14.36 -21.19
N ARG A 233 -0.04 -13.05 -20.94
CA ARG A 233 0.87 -12.03 -21.47
C ARG A 233 2.26 -12.14 -20.86
N LEU A 234 2.34 -12.25 -19.53
CA LEU A 234 3.62 -12.32 -18.82
C LEU A 234 4.38 -13.61 -19.13
N ASN A 235 3.66 -14.73 -19.35
CA ASN A 235 4.27 -15.97 -19.80
C ASN A 235 4.82 -15.86 -21.23
N ALA A 236 4.19 -15.07 -22.11
CA ALA A 236 4.68 -14.85 -23.48
C ALA A 236 5.95 -14.00 -23.54
N THR A 237 6.22 -13.18 -22.51
CA THR A 237 7.38 -12.27 -22.45
C THR A 237 8.69 -12.91 -21.97
N GLY A 238 8.69 -14.16 -21.49
CA GLY A 238 9.90 -14.90 -21.11
C GLY A 238 9.98 -15.30 -19.63
N ALA A 239 11.15 -15.77 -19.18
CA ALA A 239 11.41 -16.28 -17.83
C ALA A 239 11.89 -15.17 -16.86
N LEU A 240 11.49 -15.23 -15.58
CA LEU A 240 12.11 -14.45 -14.50
C LEU A 240 13.57 -14.90 -14.32
N PRO A 241 14.51 -13.99 -14.00
CA PRO A 241 15.86 -14.38 -13.60
C PRO A 241 15.82 -15.34 -12.41
N ALA A 242 16.68 -16.37 -12.41
CA ALA A 242 16.68 -17.42 -11.39
C ALA A 242 17.39 -17.03 -10.07
N ASN A 243 17.68 -15.74 -9.85
CA ASN A 243 18.66 -15.34 -8.84
C ASN A 243 18.01 -14.67 -7.62
N GLY A 244 18.07 -15.37 -6.48
CA GLY A 244 17.86 -14.78 -5.16
C GLY A 244 18.02 -15.82 -4.05
N PRO A 245 19.00 -15.68 -3.13
CA PRO A 245 19.29 -16.68 -2.09
C PRO A 245 18.40 -16.53 -0.84
N LEU A 246 17.17 -16.03 -0.94
CA LEU A 246 16.27 -15.87 0.21
C LEU A 246 14.83 -16.27 -0.13
N GLY A 247 14.51 -17.50 0.27
CA GLY A 247 13.19 -18.12 0.16
C GLY A 247 13.30 -19.63 0.41
N ASP A 248 14.05 -20.02 1.45
CA ASP A 248 14.48 -21.40 1.77
C ASP A 248 13.33 -22.38 2.12
N GLY A 249 12.07 -21.98 1.89
CA GLY A 249 10.89 -22.81 2.14
C GLY A 249 10.03 -23.16 0.92
N PHE A 250 10.05 -22.36 -0.18
CA PHE A 250 9.12 -22.56 -1.31
C PHE A 250 9.81 -22.75 -2.67
N LEU A 251 11.03 -22.24 -2.87
CA LEU A 251 11.69 -22.26 -4.19
C LEU A 251 12.68 -23.41 -4.38
N ARG A 252 13.15 -24.05 -3.29
CA ARG A 252 14.17 -25.11 -3.37
C ARG A 252 13.64 -26.41 -4.01
N ASP A 253 12.33 -26.64 -3.95
CA ASP A 253 11.66 -27.76 -4.65
C ASP A 253 11.29 -27.43 -6.11
N ALA A 254 11.32 -26.17 -6.53
CA ALA A 254 10.95 -25.81 -7.90
C ALA A 254 12.01 -26.24 -8.93
N ASP A 255 13.28 -26.31 -8.53
CA ASP A 255 14.37 -26.70 -9.43
C ASP A 255 14.50 -28.21 -9.64
N THR A 256 13.93 -29.03 -8.76
CA THR A 256 13.82 -30.49 -8.91
C THR A 256 12.51 -30.92 -9.59
N MET A 257 11.55 -30.01 -9.72
CA MET A 257 10.29 -30.24 -10.43
C MET A 257 10.49 -30.28 -11.96
N PRO A 258 9.87 -31.24 -12.68
CA PRO A 258 9.83 -31.26 -14.13
C PRO A 258 9.38 -29.91 -14.72
N ALA A 259 9.97 -29.48 -15.84
CA ALA A 259 9.63 -28.19 -16.47
C ALA A 259 8.12 -28.02 -16.77
N ALA A 260 7.40 -29.13 -16.97
CA ALA A 260 5.95 -29.15 -17.21
C ALA A 260 5.10 -28.84 -15.97
N THR A 261 5.68 -28.78 -14.76
CA THR A 261 4.95 -28.55 -13.49
C THR A 261 5.33 -27.25 -12.80
N ARG A 262 6.26 -26.46 -13.35
CA ARG A 262 6.65 -25.17 -12.77
C ARG A 262 5.57 -24.12 -13.08
N PRO A 263 5.12 -23.32 -12.09
CA PRO A 263 4.28 -22.16 -12.36
C PRO A 263 4.95 -21.24 -13.38
N GLY A 264 4.16 -20.72 -14.32
CA GLY A 264 4.65 -19.74 -15.27
C GLY A 264 5.13 -18.47 -14.55
N VAL A 265 5.89 -17.64 -15.25
CA VAL A 265 6.28 -16.32 -14.71
C VAL A 265 5.07 -15.47 -14.35
N GLY A 266 4.05 -15.48 -15.21
CA GLY A 266 2.81 -14.76 -14.98
C GLY A 266 2.11 -15.22 -13.70
N ASP A 267 2.08 -16.53 -13.44
CA ASP A 267 1.51 -17.07 -12.19
C ASP A 267 2.27 -16.56 -10.97
N ARG A 268 3.61 -16.58 -11.01
CA ARG A 268 4.45 -16.11 -9.89
C ARG A 268 4.28 -14.62 -9.61
N LEU A 269 4.21 -13.78 -10.65
CA LEU A 269 3.97 -12.34 -10.47
C LEU A 269 2.57 -12.05 -9.94
N VAL A 270 1.55 -12.77 -10.44
CA VAL A 270 0.19 -12.63 -9.90
C VAL A 270 0.14 -13.08 -8.45
N ASP A 271 0.77 -14.20 -8.10
CA ASP A 271 0.84 -14.68 -6.73
C ASP A 271 1.63 -13.72 -5.82
N GLN A 272 2.69 -13.07 -6.33
CA GLN A 272 3.40 -11.99 -5.60
C GLN A 272 2.49 -10.79 -5.35
N LEU A 273 1.78 -10.28 -6.37
CA LEU A 273 0.84 -9.17 -6.20
C LEU A 273 -0.26 -9.54 -5.20
N ILE A 274 -0.75 -10.78 -5.24
CA ILE A 274 -1.72 -11.30 -4.29
C ILE A 274 -1.15 -11.30 -2.87
N SER A 275 0.07 -11.81 -2.65
CA SER A 275 0.71 -11.78 -1.32
C SER A 275 0.80 -10.36 -0.81
N LEU A 276 1.32 -9.45 -1.63
CA LEU A 276 1.43 -8.03 -1.30
C LEU A 276 0.08 -7.41 -0.92
N MET A 277 -1.00 -7.74 -1.63
CA MET A 277 -2.34 -7.24 -1.31
C MET A 277 -2.93 -7.84 -0.02
N VAL A 278 -2.67 -9.11 0.25
CA VAL A 278 -3.14 -9.77 1.49
C VAL A 278 -2.34 -9.28 2.70
N ASP A 279 -1.03 -9.15 2.55
CA ASP A 279 -0.11 -8.68 3.59
C ASP A 279 -0.41 -7.25 4.02
N MET A 280 -1.08 -6.44 3.19
CA MET A 280 -1.58 -5.11 3.60
C MET A 280 -2.53 -5.14 4.80
N GLY A 281 -3.29 -6.23 4.97
CA GLY A 281 -4.16 -6.41 6.12
C GLY A 281 -3.41 -6.80 7.40
N ALA A 282 -2.12 -7.09 7.31
CA ALA A 282 -1.31 -7.48 8.46
C ALA A 282 -1.03 -6.28 9.38
N PRO A 283 -0.97 -6.47 10.72
CA PRO A 283 -0.67 -5.40 11.68
C PRO A 283 0.70 -4.73 11.50
N ASP A 284 1.60 -5.34 10.73
CA ASP A 284 2.94 -4.87 10.42
C ASP A 284 3.11 -4.49 8.95
N SER A 285 2.04 -4.25 8.21
CA SER A 285 2.12 -3.81 6.81
C SER A 285 2.40 -2.30 6.67
N THR A 286 2.67 -1.84 5.44
CA THR A 286 2.77 -0.41 5.11
C THR A 286 1.43 0.23 4.76
N GLY A 287 0.41 -0.59 4.48
CA GLY A 287 -0.97 -0.18 4.28
C GLY A 287 -1.77 -0.23 5.58
N TYR A 288 -3.01 0.23 5.52
CA TYR A 288 -3.94 0.14 6.64
C TYR A 288 -5.31 -0.29 6.13
N VAL A 289 -5.83 -1.38 6.66
CA VAL A 289 -7.13 -1.95 6.30
C VAL A 289 -7.97 -2.01 7.57
N TRP A 290 -9.15 -1.39 7.55
CA TRP A 290 -10.02 -1.32 8.71
C TRP A 290 -11.48 -1.50 8.33
N VAL A 291 -12.27 -1.92 9.31
CA VAL A 291 -13.73 -2.03 9.17
C VAL A 291 -14.33 -0.70 9.57
N SER A 292 -15.23 -0.20 8.73
CA SER A 292 -15.91 1.07 8.93
C SER A 292 -17.40 0.93 8.62
N GLU A 293 -18.19 1.93 9.01
CA GLU A 293 -19.62 1.99 8.76
C GLU A 293 -19.95 3.27 7.97
N ARG A 294 -20.30 3.11 6.68
CA ARG A 294 -20.57 4.26 5.79
C ARG A 294 -21.88 4.95 6.10
N VAL A 295 -22.87 4.15 6.45
CA VAL A 295 -24.17 4.54 7.00
C VAL A 295 -24.55 3.50 8.05
N PRO A 296 -25.43 3.82 9.02
CA PRO A 296 -25.82 2.86 10.05
C PRO A 296 -26.16 1.49 9.46
N GLU A 297 -25.57 0.44 10.04
CA GLU A 297 -25.67 -0.97 9.68
C GLU A 297 -24.96 -1.41 8.37
N GLN A 298 -24.39 -0.50 7.59
CA GLN A 298 -23.64 -0.81 6.37
C GLN A 298 -22.13 -0.92 6.66
N ALA A 299 -21.71 -2.10 7.13
CA ALA A 299 -20.29 -2.38 7.36
C ALA A 299 -19.53 -2.60 6.05
N VAL A 300 -18.40 -1.95 5.92
CA VAL A 300 -17.48 -2.05 4.78
C VAL A 300 -16.05 -2.22 5.27
N VAL A 301 -15.17 -2.69 4.40
CA VAL A 301 -13.73 -2.60 4.63
C VAL A 301 -13.18 -1.46 3.80
N GLU A 302 -12.52 -0.52 4.47
CA GLU A 302 -11.77 0.55 3.83
C GLU A 302 -10.28 0.16 3.80
N ALA A 303 -9.56 0.65 2.79
CA ALA A 303 -8.14 0.37 2.65
C ALA A 303 -7.36 1.60 2.19
N LEU A 304 -6.35 1.95 2.99
CA LEU A 304 -5.27 2.86 2.67
C LEU A 304 -4.14 2.03 2.04
N VAL A 305 -3.93 2.20 0.74
CA VAL A 305 -2.96 1.40 -0.03
C VAL A 305 -1.89 2.29 -0.65
N PRO A 306 -0.63 2.27 -0.14
CA PRO A 306 0.47 3.01 -0.73
C PRO A 306 0.97 2.32 -2.02
N SER A 307 0.17 2.41 -3.08
CA SER A 307 0.34 1.57 -4.28
C SER A 307 1.67 1.73 -5.00
N SER A 308 2.35 2.88 -4.88
CA SER A 308 3.67 3.10 -5.45
C SER A 308 4.72 2.09 -4.98
N GLY A 309 4.70 1.73 -3.69
CA GLY A 309 5.66 0.78 -3.11
C GLY A 309 5.40 -0.65 -3.59
N LEU A 310 4.13 -1.07 -3.63
CA LEU A 310 3.75 -2.42 -4.07
C LEU A 310 4.06 -2.65 -5.55
N VAL A 311 3.74 -1.65 -6.40
CA VAL A 311 4.04 -1.72 -7.82
C VAL A 311 5.55 -1.72 -8.06
N ARG A 312 6.31 -0.92 -7.28
CA ARG A 312 7.77 -0.92 -7.34
C ARG A 312 8.31 -2.31 -7.02
N GLU A 313 7.85 -2.94 -5.94
CA GLU A 313 8.29 -4.28 -5.54
C GLU A 313 7.99 -5.33 -6.63
N LEU A 314 6.85 -5.23 -7.31
CA LEU A 314 6.53 -6.10 -8.45
C LEU A 314 7.42 -5.87 -9.68
N VAL A 315 7.70 -4.61 -9.99
CA VAL A 315 8.60 -4.22 -11.10
C VAL A 315 10.02 -4.68 -10.82
N GLU A 316 10.47 -4.52 -9.57
CA GLU A 316 11.74 -5.02 -9.05
C GLU A 316 11.77 -6.55 -9.16
N ALA A 317 10.79 -7.27 -8.60
CA ALA A 317 10.70 -8.73 -8.69
C ALA A 317 10.69 -9.24 -10.14
N TRP A 318 10.07 -8.51 -11.07
CA TRP A 318 10.14 -8.83 -12.50
C TRP A 318 11.56 -8.67 -13.05
N ALA A 319 12.22 -7.56 -12.73
CA ALA A 319 13.52 -7.22 -13.29
C ALA A 319 14.65 -8.15 -12.79
N HIS A 320 14.59 -8.62 -11.54
CA HIS A 320 15.70 -9.37 -10.94
C HIS A 320 15.33 -10.71 -10.28
N GLY A 321 14.06 -11.07 -10.21
CA GLY A 321 13.60 -12.19 -9.39
C GLY A 321 13.51 -11.80 -7.91
N PRO A 322 12.93 -12.66 -7.05
CA PRO A 322 12.78 -12.36 -5.62
C PRO A 322 14.11 -12.49 -4.87
N GLY A 323 14.55 -11.46 -4.11
CA GLY A 323 15.72 -11.55 -3.23
C GLY A 323 16.54 -10.27 -3.07
N LEU A 324 17.60 -10.32 -2.24
CA LEU A 324 18.55 -9.21 -2.09
C LEU A 324 19.55 -9.18 -3.27
N LEU A 325 19.82 -7.98 -3.80
CA LEU A 325 20.76 -7.76 -4.91
C LEU A 325 22.20 -7.58 -4.42
N ASP A 326 23.14 -8.36 -4.98
CA ASP A 326 24.58 -8.23 -4.70
C ASP A 326 25.19 -6.91 -5.24
N ARG A 327 24.56 -6.28 -6.24
CA ARG A 327 24.99 -5.01 -6.87
C ARG A 327 23.85 -4.03 -7.09
N ALA A 328 23.15 -3.66 -6.02
CA ALA A 328 21.94 -2.84 -6.07
C ALA A 328 22.06 -1.56 -6.94
N ASP A 329 23.23 -0.91 -6.97
CA ASP A 329 23.45 0.35 -7.69
C ASP A 329 23.44 0.18 -9.23
N GLU A 330 24.17 -0.80 -9.80
CA GLU A 330 24.20 -1.06 -11.26
C GLU A 330 22.81 -1.48 -11.79
N PHE A 331 22.02 -2.16 -10.97
CA PHE A 331 20.66 -2.57 -11.33
C PHE A 331 19.65 -1.44 -11.24
N ALA A 332 19.81 -0.54 -10.28
CA ALA A 332 18.97 0.65 -10.18
C ALA A 332 19.06 1.47 -11.47
N ASP A 333 20.26 1.64 -12.03
CA ASP A 333 20.47 2.36 -13.30
C ASP A 333 19.79 1.65 -14.48
N ALA A 334 19.97 0.33 -14.63
CA ALA A 334 19.34 -0.43 -15.71
C ALA A 334 17.79 -0.42 -15.64
N LEU A 335 17.25 -0.52 -14.43
CA LEU A 335 15.80 -0.41 -14.21
C LEU A 335 15.29 1.01 -14.48
N ALA A 336 16.06 2.02 -14.09
CA ALA A 336 15.78 3.42 -14.34
C ALA A 336 15.70 3.71 -15.86
N ASP A 337 16.65 3.18 -16.64
CA ASP A 337 16.63 3.31 -18.09
C ASP A 337 15.44 2.57 -18.72
N ALA A 338 15.14 1.36 -18.24
CA ALA A 338 14.04 0.55 -18.78
C ALA A 338 12.65 1.16 -18.51
N VAL A 339 12.46 1.85 -17.38
CA VAL A 339 11.21 2.53 -17.06
C VAL A 339 11.10 3.90 -17.76
N ALA A 340 12.23 4.56 -18.06
CA ALA A 340 12.29 5.89 -18.66
C ALA A 340 11.91 5.96 -20.15
N GLY A 341 11.31 4.90 -20.72
CA GLY A 341 10.84 4.90 -22.11
C GLY A 341 9.63 5.83 -22.34
N PRO A 342 9.56 6.55 -23.47
CA PRO A 342 8.42 7.39 -23.81
C PRO A 342 7.15 6.56 -24.06
N VAL A 343 6.04 7.03 -23.49
CA VAL A 343 4.71 6.38 -23.57
C VAL A 343 3.77 7.23 -24.41
N ARG A 344 3.03 6.57 -25.30
CA ARG A 344 1.98 7.18 -26.10
C ARG A 344 0.64 6.84 -25.49
N LEU A 345 -0.04 7.87 -25.00
CA LEU A 345 -1.41 7.77 -24.51
C LEU A 345 -2.43 7.81 -25.67
N PRO A 346 -3.61 7.17 -25.53
CA PRO A 346 -4.65 7.22 -26.55
C PRO A 346 -5.21 8.64 -26.72
N ALA A 347 -5.78 8.93 -27.89
CA ALA A 347 -6.43 10.23 -28.10
C ALA A 347 -7.66 10.39 -27.19
N PRO A 348 -7.93 11.58 -26.64
CA PRO A 348 -9.07 11.81 -25.75
C PRO A 348 -10.42 11.40 -26.35
N ALA A 349 -10.62 11.58 -27.66
CA ALA A 349 -11.84 11.16 -28.36
C ALA A 349 -12.06 9.64 -28.33
N VAL A 350 -10.99 8.85 -28.39
CA VAL A 350 -11.06 7.37 -28.27
C VAL A 350 -11.49 6.99 -26.86
N VAL A 351 -10.92 7.66 -25.85
CA VAL A 351 -11.25 7.40 -24.44
C VAL A 351 -12.67 7.86 -24.11
N ALA A 352 -13.10 9.04 -24.57
CA ALA A 352 -14.44 9.58 -24.35
C ALA A 352 -15.57 8.66 -24.87
N ALA A 353 -15.29 7.84 -25.91
CA ALA A 353 -16.24 6.87 -26.44
C ALA A 353 -16.37 5.59 -25.59
N LEU A 354 -15.50 5.38 -24.60
CA LEU A 354 -15.51 4.19 -23.75
C LEU A 354 -16.54 4.30 -22.61
N PRO A 355 -17.07 3.16 -22.12
CA PRO A 355 -17.81 3.11 -20.88
C PRO A 355 -17.02 3.74 -19.72
N LEU A 356 -17.72 4.30 -18.72
CA LEU A 356 -17.09 5.04 -17.62
C LEU A 356 -15.98 4.25 -16.91
N LEU A 357 -16.20 2.97 -16.58
CA LEU A 357 -15.18 2.15 -15.93
C LEU A 357 -13.92 1.97 -16.78
N ALA A 358 -14.05 1.87 -18.11
CA ALA A 358 -12.92 1.76 -19.02
C ALA A 358 -12.17 3.10 -19.13
N ARG A 359 -12.88 4.23 -19.13
CA ARG A 359 -12.25 5.57 -19.02
C ARG A 359 -11.42 5.69 -17.74
N ARG A 360 -12.00 5.29 -16.61
CA ARG A 360 -11.29 5.27 -15.32
C ARG A 360 -10.06 4.37 -15.37
N ALA A 361 -10.19 3.16 -15.90
CA ALA A 361 -9.09 2.21 -16.02
C ALA A 361 -7.93 2.73 -16.89
N VAL A 362 -8.21 3.45 -18.00
CA VAL A 362 -7.16 4.07 -18.84
C VAL A 362 -6.37 5.11 -18.04
N VAL A 363 -7.07 6.01 -17.35
CA VAL A 363 -6.43 7.07 -16.54
C VAL A 363 -5.61 6.47 -15.40
N LEU A 364 -6.17 5.51 -14.66
CA LEU A 364 -5.48 4.82 -13.57
C LEU A 364 -4.24 4.08 -14.04
N ALA A 365 -4.32 3.39 -15.18
CA ALA A 365 -3.20 2.68 -15.78
C ALA A 365 -2.09 3.64 -16.22
N ALA A 366 -2.44 4.77 -16.87
CA ALA A 366 -1.49 5.80 -17.27
C ALA A 366 -0.83 6.45 -16.04
N MET A 367 -1.61 6.74 -14.99
CA MET A 367 -1.09 7.28 -13.73
C MET A 367 -0.20 6.28 -13.00
N GLY A 368 -0.48 4.98 -13.10
CA GLY A 368 0.38 3.90 -12.62
C GLY A 368 1.78 3.96 -13.23
N ILE A 369 1.87 4.13 -14.56
CA ILE A 369 3.14 4.31 -15.27
C ILE A 369 3.84 5.58 -14.80
N VAL A 370 3.16 6.73 -14.84
CA VAL A 370 3.73 8.03 -14.45
C VAL A 370 4.33 7.98 -13.06
N ARG A 371 3.64 7.36 -12.09
CA ARG A 371 4.15 7.22 -10.72
C ARG A 371 5.42 6.39 -10.69
N GLN A 372 5.47 5.25 -11.37
CA GLN A 372 6.67 4.42 -11.39
C GLN A 372 7.84 5.13 -12.09
N MET A 373 7.57 5.86 -13.18
CA MET A 373 8.58 6.70 -13.82
C MET A 373 9.10 7.78 -12.86
N GLY A 374 8.23 8.50 -12.16
CA GLY A 374 8.64 9.52 -11.19
C GLY A 374 9.42 8.97 -9.98
N LEU A 375 9.26 7.67 -9.66
CA LEU A 375 9.95 6.99 -8.57
C LEU A 375 11.28 6.34 -8.97
N LEU A 376 11.36 5.82 -10.19
CA LEU A 376 12.45 4.95 -10.64
C LEU A 376 13.30 5.52 -11.77
N ALA A 377 12.76 6.42 -12.61
CA ALA A 377 13.52 6.97 -13.73
C ALA A 377 14.64 7.92 -13.25
N PRO A 378 15.71 8.11 -14.04
CA PRO A 378 16.77 9.04 -13.69
C PRO A 378 16.22 10.46 -13.49
N SER A 379 16.74 11.20 -12.50
CA SER A 379 16.25 12.56 -12.22
C SER A 379 16.32 13.49 -13.43
N SER A 380 17.30 13.31 -14.32
CA SER A 380 17.42 14.05 -15.59
C SER A 380 16.25 13.79 -16.55
N TRP A 381 15.69 12.58 -16.54
CA TRP A 381 14.51 12.25 -17.33
C TRP A 381 13.23 12.82 -16.71
N VAL A 382 13.08 12.69 -15.39
CA VAL A 382 11.94 13.23 -14.63
C VAL A 382 11.85 14.76 -14.77
N ALA A 383 12.99 15.45 -14.77
CA ALA A 383 13.13 16.88 -15.05
C ALA A 383 12.91 17.26 -16.53
N GLY A 384 12.87 16.28 -17.43
CA GLY A 384 12.83 16.49 -18.86
C GLY A 384 11.44 16.85 -19.41
N PRO A 385 11.38 17.46 -20.61
CA PRO A 385 10.11 17.84 -21.25
C PRO A 385 9.22 16.64 -21.59
N GLY A 386 9.81 15.45 -21.77
CA GLY A 386 9.06 14.22 -22.05
C GLY A 386 8.17 13.79 -20.88
N PHE A 387 8.67 13.86 -19.64
CA PHE A 387 7.88 13.53 -18.46
C PHE A 387 6.81 14.60 -18.19
N ALA A 388 7.16 15.88 -18.32
CA ALA A 388 6.19 16.97 -18.21
C ALA A 388 5.04 16.85 -19.22
N GLY A 389 5.35 16.56 -20.50
CA GLY A 389 4.34 16.31 -21.53
C GLY A 389 3.43 15.12 -21.20
N LEU A 390 3.99 14.05 -20.63
CA LEU A 390 3.20 12.90 -20.18
C LEU A 390 2.22 13.27 -19.06
N LEU A 391 2.61 14.13 -18.12
CA LEU A 391 1.70 14.63 -17.08
C LEU A 391 0.53 15.43 -17.68
N ASP A 392 0.80 16.25 -18.69
CA ASP A 392 -0.22 17.04 -19.38
C ASP A 392 -1.14 16.18 -20.25
N ASP A 393 -0.61 15.12 -20.88
CA ASP A 393 -1.41 14.14 -21.61
C ASP A 393 -2.36 13.37 -20.66
N VAL A 394 -1.91 13.00 -19.45
CA VAL A 394 -2.80 12.39 -18.43
C VAL A 394 -3.87 13.36 -17.96
N GLU A 395 -3.54 14.64 -17.72
CA GLU A 395 -4.55 15.68 -17.40
C GLU A 395 -5.58 15.82 -18.53
N THR A 396 -5.12 15.76 -19.79
CA THR A 396 -6.00 15.82 -20.97
C THR A 396 -6.93 14.61 -21.04
N LEU A 397 -6.43 13.41 -20.75
CA LEU A 397 -7.26 12.22 -20.62
C LEU A 397 -8.28 12.32 -19.49
N LEU A 398 -7.89 12.93 -18.37
CA LEU A 398 -8.79 13.14 -17.23
C LEU A 398 -10.00 14.00 -17.60
N GLY A 399 -9.83 14.94 -18.53
CA GLY A 399 -10.92 15.75 -19.10
C GLY A 399 -12.00 14.95 -19.85
N THR A 400 -11.78 13.65 -20.12
CA THR A 400 -12.80 12.75 -20.70
C THR A 400 -13.74 12.13 -19.67
N VAL A 401 -13.48 12.36 -18.38
CA VAL A 401 -14.27 11.89 -17.24
C VAL A 401 -15.08 13.06 -16.69
N ASP A 402 -16.29 12.80 -16.17
CA ASP A 402 -17.13 13.82 -15.55
C ASP A 402 -16.37 14.50 -14.39
N PRO A 403 -16.32 15.85 -14.30
CA PRO A 403 -15.66 16.55 -13.21
C PRO A 403 -16.13 16.15 -11.79
N ALA A 404 -17.36 15.64 -11.65
CA ALA A 404 -17.91 15.16 -10.39
C ALA A 404 -17.50 13.71 -10.05
N ASP A 405 -16.84 13.01 -10.98
CA ASP A 405 -16.34 11.65 -10.75
C ASP A 405 -15.21 11.66 -9.70
N PRO A 406 -15.21 10.74 -8.71
CA PRO A 406 -14.17 10.69 -7.68
C PRO A 406 -12.75 10.52 -8.22
N LEU A 407 -12.58 9.99 -9.44
CA LEU A 407 -11.26 9.86 -10.06
C LEU A 407 -10.63 11.23 -10.35
N VAL A 408 -11.43 12.26 -10.64
CA VAL A 408 -10.93 13.58 -11.04
C VAL A 408 -10.15 14.28 -9.92
N PRO A 409 -10.70 14.52 -8.72
CA PRO A 409 -9.94 15.15 -7.64
C PRO A 409 -8.74 14.29 -7.21
N GLU A 410 -8.90 12.96 -7.17
CA GLU A 410 -7.83 12.00 -6.85
C GLU A 410 -6.64 12.14 -7.80
N THR A 411 -6.89 12.07 -9.11
CA THR A 411 -5.82 12.07 -10.12
C THR A 411 -5.19 13.46 -10.24
N ARG A 412 -5.97 14.54 -10.14
CA ARG A 412 -5.43 15.92 -10.11
C ARG A 412 -4.46 16.13 -8.96
N LEU A 413 -4.80 15.66 -7.77
CA LEU A 413 -3.89 15.74 -6.63
C LEU A 413 -2.61 14.95 -6.88
N ARG A 414 -2.69 13.74 -7.45
CA ARG A 414 -1.49 12.98 -7.81
C ARG A 414 -0.64 13.69 -8.87
N LEU A 415 -1.25 14.28 -9.89
CA LEU A 415 -0.53 15.07 -10.89
C LEU A 415 0.13 16.30 -10.26
N ALA A 416 -0.54 17.00 -9.35
CA ALA A 416 0.04 18.13 -8.62
C ALA A 416 1.25 17.70 -7.77
N VAL A 417 1.17 16.55 -7.09
CA VAL A 417 2.30 15.97 -6.35
C VAL A 417 3.46 15.64 -7.29
N GLN A 418 3.21 15.01 -8.44
CA GLN A 418 4.27 14.70 -9.41
C GLN A 418 4.93 15.97 -9.95
N ARG A 419 4.14 16.99 -10.32
CA ARG A 419 4.65 18.30 -10.79
C ARG A 419 5.50 18.99 -9.71
N ALA A 420 5.07 18.94 -8.44
CA ALA A 420 5.84 19.45 -7.31
C ALA A 420 7.17 18.69 -7.14
N GLY A 421 7.12 17.36 -7.23
CA GLY A 421 8.31 16.51 -7.18
C GLY A 421 9.33 16.85 -8.26
N VAL A 422 8.89 17.00 -9.52
CA VAL A 422 9.75 17.41 -10.66
C VAL A 422 10.45 18.74 -10.37
N GLN A 423 9.70 19.78 -10.01
CA GLN A 423 10.28 21.09 -9.75
C GLN A 423 11.21 21.11 -8.54
N ARG A 424 10.97 20.24 -7.56
CA ARG A 424 11.88 20.05 -6.42
C ARG A 424 13.22 19.46 -6.86
N HIS A 425 13.23 18.56 -7.84
CA HIS A 425 14.48 18.03 -8.42
C HIS A 425 15.26 19.11 -9.19
N ASP A 426 14.57 20.05 -9.84
CA ASP A 426 15.19 21.16 -10.57
C ASP A 426 15.57 22.36 -9.69
N GLY A 427 15.18 22.34 -8.40
CA GLY A 427 15.35 23.47 -7.48
C GLY A 427 14.49 24.69 -7.84
N GLN A 428 13.46 24.53 -8.67
CA GLN A 428 12.61 25.60 -9.22
C GLN A 428 11.19 25.59 -8.65
N VAL A 429 11.00 25.15 -7.40
CA VAL A 429 9.65 25.12 -6.80
C VAL A 429 9.11 26.54 -6.65
N GLY A 430 8.15 26.89 -7.50
CA GLY A 430 7.48 28.18 -7.46
C GLY A 430 6.28 28.22 -6.50
N SER A 431 5.89 29.42 -6.08
CA SER A 431 4.66 29.66 -5.29
C SER A 431 3.40 29.12 -5.97
N ASN A 432 3.34 29.18 -7.31
CA ASN A 432 2.23 28.65 -8.10
C ASN A 432 2.05 27.13 -7.92
N THR A 433 3.14 26.38 -7.80
CA THR A 433 3.11 24.92 -7.63
C THR A 433 2.63 24.53 -6.25
N VAL A 434 3.09 25.25 -5.22
CA VAL A 434 2.57 25.10 -3.87
C VAL A 434 1.08 25.42 -3.82
N ALA A 435 0.66 26.55 -4.42
CA ALA A 435 -0.75 26.94 -4.48
C ALA A 435 -1.62 25.90 -5.21
N ALA A 436 -1.15 25.36 -6.33
CA ALA A 436 -1.85 24.31 -7.08
C ALA A 436 -1.96 23.01 -6.28
N LEU A 437 -0.90 22.61 -5.55
CA LEU A 437 -0.94 21.44 -4.68
C LEU A 437 -1.91 21.63 -3.51
N LEU A 438 -1.89 22.79 -2.85
CA LEU A 438 -2.84 23.11 -1.78
C LEU A 438 -4.29 23.08 -2.28
N ALA A 439 -4.56 23.70 -3.43
CA ALA A 439 -5.89 23.71 -4.03
C ALA A 439 -6.37 22.29 -4.38
N ALA A 440 -5.50 21.44 -4.95
CA ALA A 440 -5.85 20.05 -5.25
C ALA A 440 -6.14 19.20 -4.00
N VAL A 441 -5.50 19.50 -2.86
CA VAL A 441 -5.83 18.87 -1.58
C VAL A 441 -7.19 19.34 -1.06
N ASP A 442 -7.44 20.65 -1.10
CA ASP A 442 -8.72 21.22 -0.67
C ASP A 442 -9.90 20.72 -1.55
N ASP A 443 -9.67 20.53 -2.84
CA ASP A 443 -10.63 19.89 -3.76
C ASP A 443 -10.94 18.44 -3.33
N CYS A 444 -9.93 17.65 -2.94
CA CYS A 444 -10.15 16.30 -2.41
C CYS A 444 -10.95 16.30 -1.10
N LEU A 445 -10.69 17.25 -0.20
CA LEU A 445 -11.38 17.36 1.09
C LEU A 445 -12.85 17.76 0.94
N THR A 446 -13.16 18.58 -0.06
CA THR A 446 -14.53 19.05 -0.33
C THR A 446 -15.30 18.09 -1.26
N ALA A 447 -14.61 17.17 -1.95
CA ALA A 447 -15.22 16.17 -2.79
C ALA A 447 -15.99 15.12 -1.97
N ALA A 448 -17.31 15.27 -1.91
CA ALA A 448 -18.22 14.28 -1.29
C ALA A 448 -18.14 12.87 -1.94
N ALA A 449 -17.50 12.76 -3.09
CA ALA A 449 -17.44 11.53 -3.88
C ALA A 449 -16.28 10.59 -3.50
N LEU A 450 -15.25 10.99 -2.75
CA LEU A 450 -14.13 10.09 -2.41
C LEU A 450 -14.49 9.13 -1.27
N ASP A 451 -14.09 7.86 -1.37
CA ASP A 451 -14.09 6.97 -0.20
C ASP A 451 -12.93 7.30 0.76
N ARG A 452 -13.09 6.88 2.02
CA ARG A 452 -12.15 7.18 3.10
C ARG A 452 -10.75 6.63 2.84
N GLY A 453 -10.66 5.42 2.28
CA GLY A 453 -9.38 4.81 1.88
C GLY A 453 -8.64 5.63 0.83
N THR A 454 -9.34 6.10 -0.22
CA THR A 454 -8.76 6.99 -1.25
C THR A 454 -8.24 8.27 -0.59
N LEU A 455 -9.09 8.91 0.22
CA LEU A 455 -8.80 10.20 0.82
C LEU A 455 -7.56 10.11 1.73
N ALA A 456 -7.49 9.08 2.57
CA ALA A 456 -6.33 8.84 3.43
C ALA A 456 -5.02 8.65 2.62
N ASP A 457 -5.07 7.93 1.48
CA ASP A 457 -3.88 7.70 0.64
C ASP A 457 -3.37 9.00 0.04
N VAL A 458 -4.26 9.76 -0.61
CA VAL A 458 -3.86 10.99 -1.28
C VAL A 458 -3.45 12.08 -0.30
N LEU A 459 -4.09 12.17 0.88
CA LEU A 459 -3.68 13.10 1.95
C LEU A 459 -2.29 12.76 2.48
N SER A 460 -2.02 11.48 2.77
CA SER A 460 -0.71 11.03 3.24
C SER A 460 0.40 11.42 2.25
N VAL A 461 0.18 11.16 0.95
CA VAL A 461 1.15 11.49 -0.10
C VAL A 461 1.33 13.01 -0.24
N ALA A 462 0.25 13.78 -0.23
CA ALA A 462 0.31 15.24 -0.35
C ALA A 462 1.02 15.89 0.85
N CYS A 463 0.74 15.42 2.07
CA CYS A 463 1.40 15.89 3.29
C CYS A 463 2.91 15.64 3.27
N ILE A 464 3.35 14.49 2.73
CA ILE A 464 4.78 14.19 2.56
C ILE A 464 5.43 15.22 1.64
N GLU A 465 4.85 15.46 0.45
CA GLU A 465 5.43 16.40 -0.51
C GLU A 465 5.39 17.84 0.02
N LEU A 466 4.28 18.29 0.59
CA LEU A 466 4.16 19.62 1.22
C LEU A 466 5.20 19.84 2.32
N ASN A 467 5.47 18.83 3.15
CA ASN A 467 6.51 18.92 4.18
C ASN A 467 7.93 18.99 3.57
N MET A 468 8.17 18.33 2.44
CA MET A 468 9.45 18.49 1.71
C MET A 468 9.59 19.93 1.18
N LEU A 469 8.54 20.48 0.55
CA LEU A 469 8.51 21.85 0.03
C LEU A 469 8.62 22.91 1.15
N ARG A 470 8.09 22.64 2.34
CA ARG A 470 8.17 23.52 3.51
C ARG A 470 9.61 23.88 3.88
N SER A 471 10.55 22.96 3.67
CA SER A 471 11.96 23.20 3.99
C SER A 471 12.63 24.27 3.11
N THR A 472 12.07 24.52 1.92
CA THR A 472 12.59 25.46 0.92
C THR A 472 11.73 26.72 0.76
N ALA A 473 10.55 26.77 1.40
CA ALA A 473 9.65 27.92 1.33
C ALA A 473 10.19 29.13 2.12
N ALA A 474 10.03 30.32 1.55
CA ALA A 474 10.40 31.58 2.21
C ALA A 474 9.52 31.88 3.43
N ASP A 475 8.21 31.59 3.33
CA ASP A 475 7.28 31.63 4.46
C ASP A 475 6.76 30.21 4.75
N ARG A 476 7.01 29.74 5.97
CA ARG A 476 6.61 28.41 6.44
C ARG A 476 5.24 28.39 7.10
N GLY A 477 4.69 29.55 7.49
CA GLY A 477 3.44 29.64 8.26
C GLY A 477 2.27 28.97 7.53
N PRO A 478 1.91 29.41 6.31
CA PRO A 478 0.78 28.87 5.56
C PRO A 478 0.87 27.36 5.30
N LEU A 479 2.09 26.86 5.04
CA LEU A 479 2.33 25.43 4.84
C LEU A 479 2.20 24.63 6.14
N THR A 480 2.64 25.18 7.26
CA THR A 480 2.49 24.56 8.58
C THR A 480 1.01 24.41 8.95
N ASP A 481 0.21 25.47 8.75
CA ASP A 481 -1.23 25.44 9.04
C ASP A 481 -1.98 24.45 8.14
N ALA A 482 -1.67 24.45 6.84
CA ALA A 482 -2.23 23.49 5.89
C ALA A 482 -1.89 22.05 6.28
N LEU A 483 -0.63 21.76 6.62
CA LEU A 483 -0.19 20.42 7.05
C LEU A 483 -0.95 19.95 8.30
N ARG A 484 -1.18 20.82 9.29
CA ARG A 484 -1.99 20.45 10.47
C ARG A 484 -3.41 20.07 10.09
N ARG A 485 -4.06 20.90 9.26
CA ARG A 485 -5.42 20.65 8.77
C ARG A 485 -5.51 19.34 8.01
N TYR A 486 -4.53 19.05 7.15
CA TYR A 486 -4.54 17.84 6.33
C TYR A 486 -4.21 16.57 7.10
N TRP A 487 -3.31 16.64 8.10
CA TRP A 487 -3.09 15.52 9.01
C TRP A 487 -4.28 15.25 9.93
N ALA A 488 -5.01 16.28 10.35
CA ALA A 488 -6.28 16.10 11.06
C ALA A 488 -7.32 15.42 10.17
N ALA A 489 -7.50 15.88 8.93
CA ALA A 489 -8.40 15.23 7.97
C ALA A 489 -7.98 13.80 7.62
N PHE A 490 -6.67 13.50 7.60
CA PHE A 490 -6.17 12.14 7.47
C PHE A 490 -6.61 11.27 8.66
N ALA A 491 -6.44 11.75 9.89
CA ALA A 491 -6.87 11.06 11.10
C ALA A 491 -8.38 10.76 11.10
N ASP A 492 -9.18 11.75 10.70
CA ASP A 492 -10.63 11.61 10.55
C ASP A 492 -10.99 10.56 9.47
N ALA A 493 -10.27 10.55 8.35
CA ALA A 493 -10.50 9.59 7.27
C ALA A 493 -10.21 8.15 7.71
N VAL A 494 -9.17 7.93 8.53
CA VAL A 494 -8.83 6.59 9.07
C VAL A 494 -9.53 6.27 10.39
N GLU A 495 -10.38 7.16 10.90
CA GLU A 495 -11.15 7.00 12.15
C GLU A 495 -10.26 6.73 13.39
N LEU A 496 -9.12 7.42 13.50
CA LEU A 496 -8.17 7.26 14.60
C LEU A 496 -8.08 8.53 15.46
N ASP A 497 -8.21 8.37 16.78
CA ASP A 497 -7.78 9.38 17.75
C ASP A 497 -6.27 9.26 17.98
N LEU A 498 -5.50 10.04 17.23
CA LEU A 498 -4.03 9.98 17.22
C LEU A 498 -3.34 10.24 18.56
N PHE A 499 -4.06 10.82 19.54
CA PHE A 499 -3.50 11.22 20.83
C PHE A 499 -4.16 10.53 22.02
N ALA A 500 -5.00 9.52 21.78
CA ALA A 500 -5.56 8.68 22.83
C ALA A 500 -4.42 7.96 23.60
N PRO A 501 -4.38 8.04 24.95
CA PRO A 501 -3.24 7.56 25.75
C PRO A 501 -2.89 6.07 25.55
N ASP A 502 -3.91 5.24 25.34
CA ASP A 502 -3.77 3.78 25.26
C ASP A 502 -3.95 3.24 23.82
N ALA A 503 -4.02 4.11 22.81
CA ALA A 503 -4.30 3.69 21.45
C ALA A 503 -3.03 3.21 20.72
N ASP A 504 -3.06 1.97 20.25
CA ASP A 504 -1.99 1.41 19.42
C ASP A 504 -2.23 1.67 17.92
N HIS A 505 -1.69 2.79 17.42
CA HIS A 505 -1.77 3.17 15.99
C HIS A 505 -0.60 2.66 15.16
N SER A 506 0.10 1.65 15.64
CA SER A 506 1.28 1.09 14.98
C SER A 506 1.01 0.53 13.58
N ALA A 507 -0.23 0.19 13.25
CA ALA A 507 -0.65 -0.21 11.90
C ALA A 507 -0.55 0.93 10.86
N VAL A 508 -0.61 2.20 11.30
CA VAL A 508 -0.37 3.40 10.45
C VAL A 508 0.98 4.06 10.76
N SER A 509 1.92 3.31 11.35
CA SER A 509 3.23 3.84 11.79
C SER A 509 4.05 4.44 10.64
N PHE A 510 3.85 3.98 9.39
CA PHE A 510 4.51 4.55 8.23
C PHE A 510 4.07 5.99 7.98
N GLN A 511 2.77 6.26 8.03
CA GLN A 511 2.18 7.56 7.79
C GLN A 511 2.44 8.48 8.99
N LEU A 512 2.22 7.97 10.21
CA LEU A 512 2.49 8.72 11.44
C LEU A 512 3.96 9.08 11.64
N HIS A 513 4.90 8.34 11.05
CA HIS A 513 6.30 8.76 11.01
C HIS A 513 6.46 10.14 10.36
N ASN A 514 5.78 10.39 9.25
CA ASN A 514 5.88 11.65 8.52
C ASN A 514 5.18 12.78 9.28
N TYR A 515 4.04 12.48 9.93
CA TYR A 515 3.36 13.46 10.78
C TYR A 515 4.22 13.84 12.00
N ALA A 516 4.75 12.85 12.72
CA ALA A 516 5.64 13.06 13.86
C ALA A 516 6.93 13.79 13.46
N ALA A 517 7.49 13.51 12.28
CA ALA A 517 8.64 14.24 11.75
C ALA A 517 8.32 15.69 11.36
N PHE A 518 7.10 15.96 10.86
CA PHE A 518 6.62 17.32 10.62
C PHE A 518 6.55 18.12 11.93
N LEU A 519 5.86 17.57 12.93
CA LEU A 519 5.71 18.17 14.26
C LEU A 519 7.08 18.37 14.94
N GLY A 520 7.92 17.34 14.93
CA GLY A 520 9.28 17.39 15.48
C GLY A 520 10.21 18.37 14.75
N GLY A 521 9.86 18.79 13.53
CA GLY A 521 10.55 19.84 12.79
C GLY A 521 10.26 21.25 13.29
N ASN A 522 9.22 21.46 14.09
CA ASN A 522 8.84 22.76 14.66
C ASN A 522 9.52 22.95 16.02
N LYS A 523 10.84 23.10 15.99
CA LYS A 523 11.71 23.09 17.17
C LYS A 523 11.41 24.17 18.22
N ASP A 524 10.66 25.20 17.86
CA ASP A 524 10.29 26.31 18.75
C ASP A 524 8.93 26.10 19.44
N SER A 525 8.18 25.04 19.08
CA SER A 525 6.86 24.73 19.64
C SER A 525 6.92 23.54 20.58
N GLU A 526 6.74 23.79 21.87
CA GLU A 526 6.68 22.74 22.88
C GLU A 526 5.54 21.74 22.63
N ASP A 527 4.35 22.24 22.30
CA ASP A 527 3.16 21.40 22.02
C ASP A 527 3.41 20.44 20.86
N ASP A 528 4.04 20.91 19.78
CA ASP A 528 4.40 20.06 18.64
C ASP A 528 5.44 19.01 19.02
N LEU A 529 6.46 19.40 19.79
CA LEU A 529 7.50 18.46 20.20
C LEU A 529 6.92 17.37 21.11
N ARG A 530 6.04 17.74 22.06
CA ARG A 530 5.33 16.77 22.90
C ARG A 530 4.43 15.86 22.07
N ALA A 531 3.67 16.40 21.12
CA ALA A 531 2.83 15.62 20.20
C ALA A 531 3.66 14.67 19.32
N ALA A 532 4.78 15.14 18.77
CA ALA A 532 5.72 14.32 18.00
C ALA A 532 6.26 13.16 18.84
N LEU A 533 6.69 13.44 20.07
CA LEU A 533 7.25 12.44 20.98
C LEU A 533 6.20 11.43 21.45
N HIS A 534 4.95 11.85 21.62
CA HIS A 534 3.83 10.95 21.85
C HIS A 534 3.68 9.96 20.68
N LEU A 535 3.57 10.45 19.44
CA LEU A 535 3.43 9.60 18.25
C LEU A 535 4.63 8.68 18.04
N PHE A 536 5.86 9.19 18.21
CA PHE A 536 7.06 8.37 18.07
C PHE A 536 7.10 7.24 19.08
N THR A 537 6.70 7.52 20.31
CA THR A 537 6.75 6.57 21.42
C THR A 537 5.69 5.49 21.32
N HIS A 538 4.44 5.89 21.06
CA HIS A 538 3.29 4.99 21.22
C HIS A 538 2.89 4.32 19.90
N SER A 539 3.25 4.89 18.75
CA SER A 539 2.80 4.38 17.45
C SER A 539 3.95 4.06 16.49
N VAL A 540 4.84 5.03 16.24
CA VAL A 540 5.85 4.92 15.16
C VAL A 540 6.94 3.91 15.50
N ILE A 541 7.66 4.08 16.62
CA ILE A 541 8.77 3.18 16.99
C ILE A 541 8.26 1.75 17.24
N PRO A 542 7.13 1.52 17.95
CA PRO A 542 6.55 0.19 18.08
C PRO A 542 6.23 -0.46 16.72
N GLY A 543 5.52 0.24 15.82
CA GLY A 543 5.20 -0.28 14.49
C GLY A 543 6.44 -0.57 13.64
N ARG A 544 7.42 0.33 13.64
CA ARG A 544 8.70 0.14 12.94
C ARG A 544 9.56 -0.97 13.53
N THR A 545 9.41 -1.26 14.83
CA THR A 545 10.06 -2.39 15.48
C THR A 545 9.47 -3.71 15.00
N ARG A 546 8.14 -3.78 14.83
CA ARG A 546 7.49 -4.97 14.24
C ARG A 546 7.92 -5.20 12.79
N LEU A 547 7.93 -4.15 11.98
CA LEU A 547 8.47 -4.18 10.62
C LEU A 547 9.91 -4.67 10.58
N PHE A 548 10.79 -4.15 11.45
CA PHE A 548 12.16 -4.64 11.56
C PHE A 548 12.23 -6.11 11.96
N ASN A 549 11.36 -6.59 12.85
CA ASN A 549 11.34 -8.00 13.25
C ASN A 549 10.94 -8.92 12.10
N ARG A 550 10.07 -8.45 11.19
CA ARG A 550 9.66 -9.17 9.98
C ARG A 550 10.73 -9.11 8.88
N ASP A 551 11.09 -7.90 8.46
CA ASP A 551 11.87 -7.64 7.24
C ASP A 551 13.39 -7.62 7.49
N ARG A 552 13.80 -7.51 8.75
CA ARG A 552 15.20 -7.35 9.19
C ARG A 552 15.92 -6.11 8.61
N ASP A 553 15.21 -5.19 7.97
CA ASP A 553 15.74 -3.88 7.57
C ASP A 553 15.65 -2.88 8.73
N VAL A 554 16.81 -2.52 9.28
CA VAL A 554 16.91 -1.60 10.42
C VAL A 554 16.74 -0.13 10.03
N ARG A 555 16.91 0.24 8.75
CA ARG A 555 16.99 1.64 8.31
C ARG A 555 15.72 2.45 8.64
N PRO A 556 14.49 1.96 8.40
CA PRO A 556 13.27 2.70 8.73
C PRO A 556 13.10 2.91 10.25
N LEU A 557 13.51 1.92 11.05
CA LEU A 557 13.48 2.00 12.51
C LEU A 557 14.52 2.97 13.04
N ALA A 558 15.76 2.90 12.52
CA ALA A 558 16.82 3.82 12.85
C ALA A 558 16.44 5.27 12.54
N ARG A 559 15.83 5.51 11.37
CA ARG A 559 15.30 6.81 10.96
C ARG A 559 14.25 7.36 11.92
N SER A 560 13.33 6.51 12.36
CA SER A 560 12.33 6.91 13.35
C SER A 560 12.96 7.26 14.70
N ARG A 561 13.98 6.50 15.14
CA ARG A 561 14.68 6.75 16.40
C ARG A 561 15.48 8.03 16.40
N TYR A 562 16.28 8.32 15.36
CA TYR A 562 17.08 9.54 15.35
C TYR A 562 16.22 10.81 15.15
N LEU A 563 15.07 10.72 14.46
CA LEU A 563 14.12 11.83 14.38
C LEU A 563 13.40 12.06 15.71
N ALA A 564 13.02 10.98 16.41
CA ALA A 564 12.48 11.07 17.76
C ALA A 564 13.50 11.66 18.75
N ALA A 565 14.78 11.28 18.61
CA ALA A 565 15.86 11.82 19.43
C ALA A 565 16.11 13.31 19.18
N ASP A 566 16.06 13.75 17.92
CA ASP A 566 16.17 15.17 17.60
C ASP A 566 14.99 16.00 18.17
N ALA A 567 13.76 15.48 18.11
CA ALA A 567 12.61 16.12 18.75
C ALA A 567 12.74 16.17 20.28
N ALA A 568 13.20 15.08 20.91
CA ALA A 568 13.43 15.04 22.36
C ALA A 568 14.56 15.98 22.78
N GLY A 569 15.63 16.09 21.99
CA GLY A 569 16.72 17.03 22.22
C GLY A 569 16.25 18.48 22.12
N ALA A 570 15.45 18.81 21.09
CA ALA A 570 14.88 20.15 20.93
C ALA A 570 13.94 20.52 22.10
N LEU A 571 13.09 19.58 22.56
CA LEU A 571 12.25 19.81 23.74
C LEU A 571 13.09 20.06 24.99
N ALA A 572 14.13 19.26 25.21
CA ALA A 572 15.05 19.46 26.33
C ALA A 572 15.76 20.83 26.26
N GLU A 573 16.23 21.26 25.09
CA GLU A 573 16.84 22.59 24.91
C GLU A 573 15.86 23.72 25.24
N LEU A 574 14.58 23.63 24.82
CA LEU A 574 13.54 24.60 25.20
C LEU A 574 13.30 24.67 26.70
N LEU A 575 13.19 23.51 27.36
CA LEU A 575 12.98 23.43 28.81
C LEU A 575 14.19 23.97 29.59
N LEU A 576 15.42 23.64 29.15
CA LEU A 576 16.65 24.17 29.74
C LEU A 576 16.73 25.70 29.59
N ALA A 577 16.35 26.25 28.44
CA ALA A 577 16.32 27.69 28.21
C ALA A 577 15.36 28.43 29.16
N ARG A 578 14.34 27.73 29.69
CA ARG A 578 13.40 28.23 30.70
C ARG A 578 13.80 27.92 32.14
N GLY A 579 14.91 27.21 32.34
CA GLY A 579 15.38 26.78 33.67
C GLY A 579 14.72 25.51 34.22
N GLU A 580 13.96 24.79 33.41
CA GLU A 580 13.19 23.60 33.80
C GLU A 580 14.06 22.32 33.71
N ARG A 581 15.20 22.30 34.41
CA ARG A 581 16.21 21.24 34.30
C ARG A 581 15.66 19.85 34.65
N ASP A 582 14.83 19.76 35.68
CA ASP A 582 14.29 18.48 36.16
C ASP A 582 13.39 17.79 35.13
N GLU A 583 12.69 18.58 34.31
CA GLU A 583 11.89 18.05 33.20
C GLU A 583 12.73 17.79 31.94
N ALA A 584 13.76 18.60 31.69
CA ALA A 584 14.63 18.45 30.53
C ALA A 584 15.50 17.17 30.58
N VAL A 585 16.10 16.86 31.73
CA VAL A 585 17.06 15.74 31.87
C VAL A 585 16.48 14.38 31.44
N PRO A 586 15.24 13.99 31.82
CA PRO A 586 14.59 12.78 31.31
C PRO A 586 14.49 12.73 29.77
N TRP A 587 14.22 13.87 29.12
CA TRP A 587 14.16 13.96 27.66
C TRP A 587 15.54 13.82 27.02
N VAL A 588 16.58 14.42 27.60
CA VAL A 588 17.97 14.19 27.16
C VAL A 588 18.34 12.71 27.28
N GLY A 589 18.06 12.08 28.42
CA GLY A 589 18.29 10.65 28.63
C GLY A 589 17.52 9.76 27.66
N ARG A 590 16.32 10.16 27.24
CA ARG A 590 15.56 9.45 26.21
C ARG A 590 16.17 9.62 24.81
N ALA A 591 16.49 10.85 24.43
CA ALA A 591 17.14 11.15 23.15
C ALA A 591 18.46 10.39 23.00
N PHE A 592 19.30 10.44 24.04
CA PHE A 592 20.59 9.78 24.09
C PHE A 592 20.46 8.26 23.91
N ARG A 593 19.53 7.61 24.63
CA ARG A 593 19.26 6.18 24.47
C ARG A 593 18.86 5.80 23.04
N TRP A 594 18.00 6.58 22.39
CA TRP A 594 17.62 6.30 21.00
C TRP A 594 18.81 6.43 20.03
N VAL A 595 19.68 7.44 20.20
CA VAL A 595 20.91 7.58 19.40
C VAL A 595 21.87 6.41 19.63
N GLN A 596 22.09 6.00 20.89
CA GLN A 596 22.90 4.81 21.22
C GLN A 596 22.34 3.53 20.58
N GLN A 597 21.02 3.34 20.61
CA GLN A 597 20.36 2.19 19.96
C GLN A 597 20.51 2.20 18.44
N VAL A 598 20.67 3.36 17.80
CA VAL A 598 20.97 3.44 16.36
C VAL A 598 22.44 3.11 16.12
N MET A 599 23.36 3.74 16.85
CA MET A 599 24.80 3.51 16.71
C MET A 599 25.25 2.07 17.04
N SER A 600 24.48 1.35 17.86
CA SER A 600 24.75 -0.06 18.16
C SER A 600 24.42 -1.01 17.00
N THR A 601 23.73 -0.52 15.96
CA THR A 601 23.46 -1.30 14.75
C THR A 601 24.65 -1.23 13.81
N ASN A 602 25.01 -2.34 13.17
CA ASN A 602 26.18 -2.39 12.28
C ASN A 602 26.11 -1.38 11.12
N ALA A 603 24.91 -1.05 10.63
CA ALA A 603 24.72 -0.09 9.54
C ALA A 603 25.03 1.35 9.94
N PHE A 604 24.84 1.72 11.23
CA PHE A 604 25.00 3.10 11.71
C PHE A 604 26.12 3.24 12.76
N ALA A 605 26.98 2.23 12.90
CA ALA A 605 28.18 2.33 13.73
C ALA A 605 29.10 3.43 13.15
N PRO A 606 29.66 4.35 13.96
CA PRO A 606 30.42 5.50 13.46
C PRO A 606 31.47 5.17 12.39
N GLY A 607 32.31 4.15 12.62
CA GLY A 607 33.34 3.70 11.66
C GLY A 607 32.83 2.95 10.41
N LYS A 608 31.51 2.76 10.27
CA LYS A 608 30.86 2.17 9.09
C LYS A 608 30.14 3.20 8.22
N LEU A 609 29.87 4.38 8.77
CA LEU A 609 29.22 5.47 8.06
C LEU A 609 30.11 5.99 6.92
N ARG A 610 29.48 6.38 5.82
CA ARG A 610 30.13 6.93 4.63
C ARG A 610 29.67 8.37 4.40
N PRO A 611 30.42 9.19 3.65
CA PRO A 611 30.00 10.55 3.31
C PRO A 611 28.85 10.53 2.28
N ARG A 612 27.71 9.97 2.66
CA ARG A 612 26.47 9.88 1.90
C ARG A 612 25.37 10.64 2.64
N LEU A 613 24.37 11.13 1.90
CA LEU A 613 23.32 11.98 2.46
C LEU A 613 22.64 11.36 3.68
N GLU A 614 22.25 10.09 3.64
CA GLU A 614 21.53 9.43 4.75
C GLU A 614 22.37 9.35 6.04
N ASP A 615 23.62 8.93 5.93
CA ASP A 615 24.56 8.83 7.04
C ASP A 615 24.86 10.20 7.65
N CYS A 616 24.98 11.23 6.80
CA CYS A 616 25.20 12.61 7.23
C CYS A 616 23.96 13.23 7.87
N LEU A 617 22.76 12.88 7.40
CA LEU A 617 21.50 13.28 8.05
C LEU A 617 21.37 12.64 9.43
N PHE A 618 21.77 11.38 9.59
CA PHE A 618 21.86 10.76 10.91
C PHE A 618 22.87 11.52 11.80
N ALA A 619 24.08 11.75 11.32
CA ALA A 619 25.13 12.46 12.06
C ALA A 619 24.68 13.87 12.51
N LEU A 620 24.06 14.64 11.62
CA LEU A 620 23.52 15.98 11.91
C LEU A 620 22.45 15.99 13.01
N ARG A 621 21.76 14.87 13.24
CA ARG A 621 20.74 14.73 14.29
C ARG A 621 21.29 14.07 15.56
N ALA A 622 22.26 13.18 15.43
CA ALA A 622 22.90 12.49 16.55
C ALA A 622 23.85 13.41 17.32
N VAL A 623 24.67 14.23 16.64
CA VAL A 623 25.66 15.09 17.29
C VAL A 623 25.04 16.05 18.32
N PRO A 624 23.97 16.83 18.02
CA PRO A 624 23.34 17.69 19.01
C PRO A 624 22.92 16.94 20.29
N VAL A 625 22.38 15.72 20.14
CA VAL A 625 21.95 14.89 21.27
C VAL A 625 23.14 14.39 22.10
N LEU A 626 24.25 14.01 21.46
CA LEU A 626 25.46 13.60 22.16
C LEU A 626 26.06 14.76 22.97
N LEU A 627 26.15 15.95 22.36
CA LEU A 627 26.67 17.14 23.04
C LEU A 627 25.76 17.58 24.19
N LEU A 628 24.44 17.55 23.99
CA LEU A 628 23.48 17.87 25.05
C LEU A 628 23.57 16.88 26.22
N ALA A 629 23.81 15.60 25.96
CA ALA A 629 24.02 14.59 27.00
C ALA A 629 25.31 14.82 27.80
N LEU A 630 26.37 15.35 27.17
CA LEU A 630 27.60 15.76 27.85
C LEU A 630 27.35 16.97 28.76
N GLU A 631 26.75 18.03 28.20
CA GLU A 631 26.48 19.29 28.90
C GLU A 631 25.56 19.11 30.12
N THR A 632 24.68 18.11 30.09
CA THR A 632 23.72 17.83 31.17
C THR A 632 24.19 16.74 32.15
N GLY A 633 25.32 16.08 31.87
CA GLY A 633 25.87 15.00 32.70
C GLY A 633 25.12 13.67 32.59
N VAL A 634 24.40 13.44 31.49
CA VAL A 634 23.65 12.20 31.22
C VAL A 634 24.55 11.10 30.63
N ALA A 635 25.66 11.47 29.99
CA ALA A 635 26.56 10.50 29.37
C ALA A 635 27.48 9.82 30.41
N ASP A 636 27.43 8.49 30.50
CA ASP A 636 28.26 7.68 31.42
C ASP A 636 29.76 7.69 31.05
N GLU A 637 30.10 7.86 29.76
CA GLU A 637 31.47 7.90 29.23
C GLU A 637 31.72 9.21 28.45
N PRO A 638 32.01 10.34 29.14
CA PRO A 638 32.08 11.64 28.50
C PRO A 638 33.07 11.73 27.33
N GLN A 639 34.31 11.27 27.52
CA GLN A 639 35.34 11.33 26.48
C GLN A 639 34.96 10.50 25.25
N GLY A 640 34.45 9.27 25.47
CA GLY A 640 34.03 8.41 24.37
C GLY A 640 32.86 8.97 23.56
N MET A 641 31.96 9.74 24.19
CA MET A 641 30.88 10.43 23.49
C MET A 641 31.38 11.67 22.73
N LEU A 642 32.33 12.41 23.30
CA LEU A 642 32.94 13.57 22.64
C LEU A 642 33.72 13.15 21.38
N ASP A 643 34.50 12.08 21.46
CA ASP A 643 35.24 11.52 20.32
C ASP A 643 34.27 11.08 19.20
N ARG A 644 33.15 10.44 19.54
CA ARG A 644 32.10 10.06 18.58
C ARG A 644 31.43 11.27 17.95
N ALA A 645 31.14 12.31 18.74
CA ALA A 645 30.56 13.54 18.22
C ALA A 645 31.51 14.22 17.22
N ASP A 646 32.80 14.30 17.52
CA ASP A 646 33.83 14.82 16.61
C ASP A 646 33.92 13.99 15.31
N GLU A 647 33.94 12.66 15.41
CA GLU A 647 33.94 11.75 14.25
C GLU A 647 32.75 12.02 13.32
N LEU A 648 31.54 12.12 13.89
CA LEU A 648 30.32 12.40 13.13
C LEU A 648 30.32 13.80 12.50
N VAL A 649 30.86 14.83 13.17
CA VAL A 649 31.02 16.16 12.56
C VAL A 649 32.00 16.10 11.38
N ARG A 650 33.14 15.42 11.53
CA ARG A 650 34.12 15.24 10.43
C ARG A 650 33.54 14.50 9.24
N LEU A 651 32.64 13.53 9.48
CA LEU A 651 31.91 12.84 8.42
C LEU A 651 31.07 13.81 7.59
N VAL A 652 30.28 14.68 8.26
CA VAL A 652 29.43 15.65 7.57
C VAL A 652 30.25 16.71 6.85
N GLU A 653 31.34 17.20 7.43
CA GLU A 653 32.26 18.14 6.77
C GLU A 653 32.86 17.54 5.50
N ARG A 654 33.25 16.27 5.53
CA ARG A 654 33.76 15.54 4.35
C ARG A 654 32.69 15.46 3.27
N TRP A 655 31.48 15.04 3.63
CA TRP A 655 30.36 14.96 2.70
C TRP A 655 30.03 16.32 2.08
N LEU A 656 30.00 17.40 2.88
CA LEU A 656 29.78 18.75 2.36
C LEU A 656 30.85 19.14 1.34
N LYS A 657 32.12 18.86 1.65
CA LYS A 657 33.23 19.15 0.73
C LYS A 657 33.11 18.39 -0.59
N GLU A 658 32.75 17.10 -0.51
CA GLU A 658 32.58 16.23 -1.68
C GLU A 658 31.34 16.62 -2.52
N ASN A 659 30.22 16.95 -1.89
CA ASN A 659 28.94 17.19 -2.58
C ASN A 659 28.76 18.62 -3.11
N THR A 660 29.66 19.55 -2.76
CA THR A 660 29.61 20.96 -3.20
C THR A 660 30.81 21.36 -4.05
N ASP A 661 31.63 20.39 -4.49
CA ASP A 661 32.91 20.63 -5.17
C ASP A 661 33.79 21.64 -4.40
N GLY A 662 33.78 21.54 -3.07
CA GLY A 662 34.50 22.42 -2.16
C GLY A 662 33.82 23.75 -1.80
N ARG A 663 32.67 24.09 -2.40
CA ARG A 663 31.89 25.30 -2.10
C ARG A 663 30.93 25.07 -0.93
N VAL A 664 31.47 24.65 0.20
CA VAL A 664 30.71 24.19 1.36
C VAL A 664 29.73 25.25 1.88
N GLU A 665 30.09 26.53 1.74
CA GLU A 665 29.29 27.69 2.13
C GLU A 665 27.95 27.79 1.38
N GLN A 666 27.81 27.15 0.22
CA GLN A 666 26.58 27.11 -0.56
C GLN A 666 25.59 26.05 -0.04
N SER A 667 26.05 25.14 0.83
CA SER A 667 25.18 24.12 1.41
C SER A 667 24.30 24.70 2.51
N ARG A 668 23.00 24.34 2.48
CA ARG A 668 22.05 24.66 3.55
C ARG A 668 22.43 24.13 4.93
N TYR A 669 23.34 23.15 5.00
CA TYR A 669 23.79 22.56 6.27
C TYR A 669 25.06 23.21 6.83
N HIS A 670 25.72 24.11 6.08
CA HIS A 670 26.99 24.71 6.48
C HIS A 670 26.91 25.39 7.85
N GLY A 671 25.90 26.25 8.06
CA GLY A 671 25.72 26.95 9.34
C GLY A 671 25.53 25.99 10.52
N THR A 672 24.76 24.91 10.34
CA THR A 672 24.56 23.89 11.36
C THR A 672 25.87 23.17 11.70
N VAL A 673 26.64 22.75 10.69
CA VAL A 673 27.91 22.03 10.90
C VAL A 673 28.93 22.92 11.60
N THR A 674 29.05 24.18 11.19
CA THR A 674 29.96 25.16 11.83
C THR A 674 29.60 25.36 13.30
N ALA A 675 28.31 25.47 13.63
CA ALA A 675 27.86 25.58 15.02
C ALA A 675 28.19 24.32 15.85
N LEU A 676 27.99 23.13 15.28
CA LEU A 676 28.32 21.86 15.96
C LEU A 676 29.83 21.70 16.17
N ARG A 677 30.64 22.06 15.18
CA ARG A 677 32.11 22.07 15.28
C ARG A 677 32.57 22.99 16.42
N ALA A 678 32.00 24.18 16.52
CA ALA A 678 32.32 25.11 17.60
C ALA A 678 31.95 24.56 18.99
N ARG A 679 30.77 23.92 19.13
CA ARG A 679 30.36 23.25 20.38
C ARG A 679 31.30 22.11 20.77
N VAL A 680 31.72 21.28 19.81
CA VAL A 680 32.71 20.21 20.06
C VAL A 680 34.02 20.79 20.58
N ILE A 681 34.56 21.84 19.93
CA ILE A 681 35.83 22.46 20.35
C ILE A 681 35.73 23.02 21.77
N ALA A 682 34.63 23.69 22.11
CA ALA A 682 34.42 24.25 23.45
C ALA A 682 34.44 23.15 24.54
N LEU A 683 33.76 22.02 24.30
CA LEU A 683 33.76 20.91 25.25
C LEU A 683 35.12 20.20 25.35
N VAL A 684 35.89 20.14 24.26
CA VAL A 684 37.27 19.62 24.29
C VAL A 684 38.20 20.54 25.10
N THR A 685 38.00 21.86 25.04
CA THR A 685 38.83 22.79 25.82
C THR A 685 38.49 22.84 27.30
N ASP A 686 37.26 22.47 27.67
CA ASP A 686 36.77 22.48 29.05
C ASP A 686 36.98 21.13 29.77
N SER A 687 37.29 20.05 29.03
CA SER A 687 37.61 18.71 29.55
C SER A 687 39.10 18.55 29.81
#